data_AF-A0A9W7EEW8-F1
#
_entry.id   AF-A0A9W7EEW8-F1
#
_cell.length_a   1.000
_cell.length_b   1.000
_cell.length_c   1.000
_cell.angle_alpha   90.00
_cell.angle_beta   90.00
_cell.angle_gamma   90.00
#
_symmetry.space_group_name_H-M   'P 1'
#
loop_
_entity.id
_entity.type
_entity.pdbx_description
1 polymer ?
#
loop_
_entity_poly.entity_id
_entity_poly.type
_entity_poly.pdbx_seq_one_letter_code
_entity_poly.pdbx_strand_id
1 'polypeptide(L)'
;MTNNSSIPENPLNAAERNEVVRILYEEYISLHPVMEVWKTPVTSRPALEPIFAAGFHGIELAFVMMAQFITDPRHYVETRPRIELIAEDITRQIELLAEIVDGELEDDNPDNPDIAPQGSLTQDFPFPGAPPTTPTFNFNKARQSPALEMLSASISSVIPNLSSPEKYSLKKVIRNITGAFQTSFGDWTVGVGIEEQLSEIREKVGLSPLKSEFGKRFLAYKELVRPDVIMDTFKGKIYEHNEDFFFRSVHLGTECWAFVALQRLSSAMKQLSDFSHWHNAAAHILSASHILSYLGDHVMMLTSMILRDYLRLKVEIEGTSGEGSSAVKMLRSTVKELYAPFIATLSELSGGLGDESELSDKDQQGLLLNLYSKPEKQPGLYSYAKALEAIESGLNGGFYYKHFCLASNVIGTGAKGTMNKSVKALKVMYERALFPNLDVTRSELGKKIDAELLHRKGRIMDSITKQHNHLVSNKESKEVFHDAADDEMPVCEEDESRGSAGSSTSTESFPPNLSSNPPPGCPFHVPPAPPGSDQALATPKAPTSKIRPGSPSAPAPSQFDAVRRGLYSQRNVPTVLAQAYSSEVGPHPPLPFLDHAWGKTPPDAHVAATKRQYALYQRGNAAWDVIFGDVLPESIEYIKWILGIGEGASVEFGHNSHELVSRLLSIKMEKLLLGDNSGQLRILTTDTEFYSFTRQMNRLMMNKSPKVVVETVAIHPISSFAERFKEKLSSGKGAWDMVYVSQCVYSTQETIILDLGNFVTDVQTCLAQRDNSDCFFVVDGYHGFGAIPTSLSPFTNTFYVSGMLKHVGSGANCAFLVVPEGRTGGLRPLFTGWIADPSVLSPESEGIKIGSGVGYIPGFALQGGTPAFAPSLLIFVEVMRRWKEKKITVDLAHGHVMKLHRVFVRGIEDMVKRAGGKSCWGGMRDLADEEIRSHTITFVVESPSIAKNVVELMSNFGNVEVDSRKVYVRFGFGFNHNIEDVVALLATCEKVQDTVK
;
A
#
# COMPACT_ATOMS: atom_id res chain seq x y z
N MET A 1 25.20 66.17 15.51
CA MET A 1 26.54 66.29 14.88
C MET A 1 26.61 65.27 13.77
N THR A 2 26.31 65.72 12.56
CA THR A 2 26.39 64.97 11.31
C THR A 2 27.83 65.04 10.81
N ASN A 3 28.51 63.89 10.70
CA ASN A 3 29.71 63.78 9.90
C ASN A 3 29.39 62.88 8.70
N ASN A 4 29.18 63.54 7.55
CA ASN A 4 29.24 62.94 6.23
C ASN A 4 30.69 62.52 5.96
N SER A 5 30.94 61.21 5.86
CA SER A 5 32.06 60.70 5.07
C SER A 5 31.47 60.02 3.84
N SER A 6 31.58 60.73 2.72
CA SER A 6 31.28 60.29 1.36
C SER A 6 32.06 59.01 1.01
N ILE A 7 31.34 57.91 0.83
CA ILE A 7 31.82 56.74 0.08
C ILE A 7 31.27 56.89 -1.36
N PRO A 8 32.08 56.74 -2.40
CA PRO A 8 31.65 56.99 -3.78
C PRO A 8 30.72 55.85 -4.23
N GLU A 9 29.42 56.14 -4.35
CA GLU A 9 28.48 55.26 -5.07
C GLU A 9 28.74 55.40 -6.58
N ASN A 10 29.70 54.62 -7.07
CA ASN A 10 29.58 54.14 -8.44
C ASN A 10 28.68 52.91 -8.35
N PRO A 11 27.44 52.93 -8.88
CA PRO A 11 26.55 51.78 -8.79
C PRO A 11 27.23 50.62 -9.53
N LEU A 12 27.65 49.59 -8.79
CA LEU A 12 28.21 48.35 -9.34
C LEU A 12 27.35 47.92 -10.52
N ASN A 13 27.99 47.65 -11.65
CA ASN A 13 27.28 47.17 -12.83
C ASN A 13 26.66 45.79 -12.52
N ALA A 14 25.72 45.33 -13.36
CA ALA A 14 24.98 44.09 -13.06
C ALA A 14 25.88 42.86 -12.91
N ALA A 15 27.02 42.81 -13.61
CA ALA A 15 27.98 41.70 -13.52
C ALA A 15 28.74 41.73 -12.19
N GLU A 16 29.24 42.90 -11.79
CA GLU A 16 29.93 43.09 -10.50
C GLU A 16 29.02 42.75 -9.31
N ARG A 17 27.73 43.13 -9.38
CA ARG A 17 26.75 42.76 -8.34
C ARG A 17 26.52 41.25 -8.27
N ASN A 18 26.40 40.58 -9.41
CA ASN A 18 26.20 39.13 -9.44
C ASN A 18 27.42 38.38 -8.87
N GLU A 19 28.62 38.88 -9.12
CA GLU A 19 29.85 38.31 -8.60
C GLU A 19 29.96 38.48 -7.08
N VAL A 20 29.63 39.66 -6.55
CA VAL A 20 29.56 39.88 -5.09
C VAL A 20 28.54 38.94 -4.44
N VAL A 21 27.34 38.79 -5.02
CA VAL A 21 26.31 37.88 -4.49
C VAL A 21 26.79 36.43 -4.48
N ARG A 22 27.51 36.00 -5.52
CA ARG A 22 28.11 34.68 -5.61
C ARG A 22 29.13 34.46 -4.48
N ILE A 23 30.11 35.35 -4.33
CA ILE A 23 31.16 35.26 -3.31
C ILE A 23 30.55 35.21 -1.90
N LEU A 24 29.61 36.12 -1.61
CA LEU A 24 28.95 36.18 -0.30
C LEU A 24 28.19 34.89 0.01
N TYR A 25 27.52 34.30 -0.99
CA TYR A 25 26.82 33.03 -0.82
C TYR A 25 27.79 31.87 -0.57
N GLU A 26 28.83 31.73 -1.38
CA GLU A 26 29.82 30.65 -1.25
C GLU A 26 30.55 30.73 0.09
N GLU A 27 30.89 31.93 0.57
CA GLU A 27 31.48 32.14 1.90
C GLU A 27 30.49 31.86 3.03
N TYR A 28 29.23 32.27 2.86
CA TYR A 28 28.16 32.02 3.82
C TYR A 28 27.96 30.52 4.05
N ILE A 29 27.79 29.72 3.00
CA ILE A 29 27.59 28.27 3.17
C ILE A 29 28.89 27.47 3.40
N SER A 30 30.05 28.13 3.44
CA SER A 30 31.38 27.48 3.55
C SER A 30 31.69 26.55 2.37
N LEU A 31 31.38 26.95 1.14
CA LEU A 31 31.52 26.08 -0.04
C LEU A 31 32.99 25.80 -0.42
N HIS A 32 33.87 26.80 -0.30
CA HIS A 32 35.25 26.70 -0.81
C HIS A 32 36.07 25.52 -0.26
N PRO A 33 36.12 25.29 1.07
CA PRO A 33 36.86 24.14 1.62
C PRO A 33 36.34 22.79 1.12
N VAL A 34 35.02 22.69 0.91
CA VAL A 34 34.35 21.47 0.44
C VAL A 34 34.68 21.24 -1.05
N MET A 35 34.59 22.29 -1.87
CA MET A 35 34.96 22.21 -3.29
C MET A 35 36.43 21.91 -3.53
N GLU A 36 37.32 22.33 -2.62
CA GLU A 36 38.75 22.03 -2.75
C GLU A 36 39.01 20.53 -2.72
N VAL A 37 38.25 19.76 -1.93
CA VAL A 37 38.31 18.29 -1.93
C VAL A 37 37.96 17.74 -3.31
N TRP A 38 36.89 18.22 -3.92
CA TRP A 38 36.43 17.77 -5.24
C TRP A 38 37.44 18.08 -6.35
N LYS A 39 38.23 19.14 -6.19
CA LYS A 39 39.26 19.58 -7.15
C LYS A 39 40.62 18.91 -6.97
N THR A 40 40.85 18.27 -5.84
CA THR A 40 42.18 17.71 -5.48
C THR A 40 42.11 16.20 -5.20
N PRO A 41 41.59 15.38 -6.12
CA PRO A 41 41.41 13.96 -5.86
C PRO A 41 42.75 13.24 -5.64
N VAL A 42 42.74 12.19 -4.82
CA VAL A 42 43.93 11.42 -4.44
C VAL A 42 44.14 10.16 -5.28
N THR A 43 43.08 9.65 -5.92
CA THR A 43 43.16 8.47 -6.79
C THR A 43 43.80 8.83 -8.13
N SER A 44 44.59 7.92 -8.68
CA SER A 44 45.28 8.12 -9.96
C SER A 44 44.35 8.21 -11.17
N ARG A 45 43.10 7.73 -11.04
CA ARG A 45 42.00 7.85 -12.02
C ARG A 45 40.75 8.41 -11.34
N PRO A 46 40.66 9.73 -11.18
CA PRO A 46 39.69 10.32 -10.27
C PRO A 46 38.32 10.57 -10.91
N ALA A 47 37.88 9.77 -11.88
CA ALA A 47 36.61 10.04 -12.57
C ALA A 47 35.41 10.04 -11.59
N LEU A 48 35.38 9.06 -10.68
CA LEU A 48 34.31 8.90 -9.70
C LEU A 48 34.58 9.56 -8.36
N GLU A 49 35.84 9.83 -8.01
CA GLU A 49 36.20 10.29 -6.68
C GLU A 49 35.55 11.64 -6.30
N PRO A 50 35.56 12.69 -7.14
CA PRO A 50 34.89 13.95 -6.82
C PRO A 50 33.39 13.79 -6.62
N ILE A 51 32.73 12.94 -7.41
CA ILE A 51 31.29 12.64 -7.30
C ILE A 51 31.02 11.90 -6.00
N PHE A 52 31.83 10.89 -5.70
CA PHE A 52 31.76 10.10 -4.46
C PHE A 52 31.95 10.99 -3.23
N ALA A 53 32.99 11.84 -3.21
CA ALA A 53 33.26 12.78 -2.13
C ALA A 53 32.11 13.78 -1.97
N ALA A 54 31.59 14.36 -3.06
CA ALA A 54 30.45 15.28 -3.01
C ALA A 54 29.17 14.62 -2.49
N GLY A 55 28.83 13.41 -2.95
CA GLY A 55 27.69 12.65 -2.46
C GLY A 55 27.80 12.36 -0.96
N PHE A 56 28.96 11.88 -0.50
CA PHE A 56 29.19 11.64 0.92
C PHE A 56 29.27 12.92 1.75
N HIS A 57 29.70 14.06 1.21
CA HIS A 57 29.60 15.34 1.91
C HIS A 57 28.16 15.73 2.22
N GLY A 58 27.22 15.47 1.30
CA GLY A 58 25.79 15.64 1.56
C GLY A 58 25.27 14.73 2.68
N ILE A 59 25.72 13.46 2.69
CA ILE A 59 25.35 12.47 3.72
C ILE A 59 25.95 12.86 5.07
N GLU A 60 27.22 13.28 5.13
CA GLU A 60 27.89 13.77 6.34
C GLU A 60 27.16 14.98 6.91
N LEU A 61 26.76 15.96 6.08
CA LEU A 61 25.97 17.10 6.51
C LEU A 61 24.65 16.65 7.14
N ALA A 62 23.97 15.68 6.53
CA ALA A 62 22.72 15.15 7.05
C ALA A 62 22.92 14.40 8.38
N PHE A 63 24.03 13.68 8.58
CA PHE A 63 24.37 13.11 9.89
C PHE A 63 24.58 14.19 10.96
N VAL A 64 25.26 15.29 10.64
CA VAL A 64 25.43 16.41 11.58
C VAL A 64 24.08 17.07 11.90
N MET A 65 23.23 17.32 10.90
CA MET A 65 21.88 17.88 11.09
C MET A 65 21.02 16.96 11.97
N MET A 66 21.05 15.65 11.74
CA MET A 66 20.36 14.67 12.58
C MET A 66 20.85 14.72 14.02
N ALA A 67 22.16 14.76 14.22
CA ALA A 67 22.77 14.85 15.55
C ALA A 67 22.32 16.12 16.28
N GLN A 68 22.20 17.25 15.58
CA GLN A 68 21.68 18.52 16.11
C GLN A 68 20.20 18.45 16.48
N PHE A 69 19.36 17.88 15.62
CA PHE A 69 17.92 17.76 15.90
C PHE A 69 17.62 16.79 17.04
N ILE A 70 18.44 15.74 17.21
CA ILE A 70 18.33 14.83 18.37
C ILE A 70 18.57 15.58 19.69
N THR A 71 19.53 16.51 19.71
CA THR A 71 19.91 17.26 20.91
C THR A 71 19.36 18.68 20.94
N ASP A 72 18.32 18.99 20.18
CA ASP A 72 17.80 20.35 20.07
C ASP A 72 17.27 20.83 21.44
N PRO A 73 17.86 21.88 22.04
CA PRO A 73 17.47 22.33 23.38
C PRO A 73 16.17 23.14 23.39
N ARG A 74 15.60 23.47 22.23
CA ARG A 74 14.43 24.33 22.11
C ARG A 74 13.15 23.56 22.45
N HIS A 75 12.57 23.85 23.61
CA HIS A 75 11.33 23.21 24.10
C HIS A 75 10.09 23.39 23.19
N TYR A 76 10.11 24.33 22.24
CA TYR A 76 9.02 24.56 21.29
C TYR A 76 9.24 23.86 19.94
N VAL A 77 10.30 23.06 19.81
CA VAL A 77 10.62 22.29 18.61
C VAL A 77 10.20 20.84 18.82
N GLU A 78 9.29 20.36 17.97
CA GLU A 78 9.03 18.93 17.83
C GLU A 78 10.18 18.30 17.03
N THR A 79 11.07 17.58 17.72
CA THR A 79 12.31 17.04 17.12
C THR A 79 12.04 15.84 16.22
N ARG A 80 11.04 15.02 16.56
CA ARG A 80 10.74 13.77 15.85
C ARG A 80 10.49 13.94 14.34
N PRO A 81 9.58 14.83 13.88
CA PRO A 81 9.35 15.01 12.45
C PRO A 81 10.60 15.47 11.70
N ARG A 82 11.44 16.30 12.33
CA ARG A 82 12.70 16.74 11.73
C ARG A 82 13.73 15.62 11.65
N ILE A 83 13.81 14.73 12.64
CA ILE A 83 14.68 13.55 12.61
C ILE A 83 14.22 12.58 11.51
N GLU A 84 12.92 12.32 11.40
CA GLU A 84 12.35 11.46 10.36
C GLU A 84 12.62 12.04 8.95
N LEU A 85 12.44 13.35 8.78
CA LEU A 85 12.76 14.07 7.54
C LEU A 85 14.23 13.91 7.11
N ILE A 86 15.17 14.11 8.05
CA ILE A 86 16.61 13.94 7.76
C ILE A 86 16.95 12.47 7.48
N ALA A 87 16.28 11.52 8.13
CA ALA A 87 16.48 10.10 7.87
C ALA A 87 16.08 9.70 6.46
N GLU A 88 14.96 10.23 5.96
CA GLU A 88 14.50 10.04 4.59
C GLU A 88 15.49 10.65 3.59
N ASP A 89 16.00 11.86 3.88
CA ASP A 89 17.03 12.53 3.08
C ASP A 89 18.32 11.69 3.00
N ILE A 90 18.85 11.20 4.14
CA ILE A 90 20.03 10.31 4.16
C ILE A 90 19.81 9.05 3.32
N THR A 91 18.65 8.42 3.48
CA THR A 91 18.30 7.19 2.75
C THR A 91 18.31 7.46 1.25
N ARG A 92 17.71 8.56 0.81
CA ARG A 92 17.64 8.91 -0.61
C ARG A 92 19.02 9.26 -1.19
N GLN A 93 19.85 9.96 -0.43
CA GLN A 93 21.23 10.26 -0.82
C GLN A 93 22.08 9.00 -1.00
N ILE A 94 21.92 8.01 -0.10
CA ILE A 94 22.59 6.71 -0.19
C ILE A 94 22.19 5.96 -1.47
N GLU A 95 20.89 5.89 -1.76
CA GLU A 95 20.36 5.22 -2.96
C GLU A 95 20.86 5.87 -4.25
N LEU A 96 20.82 7.22 -4.33
CA LEU A 96 21.32 7.96 -5.48
C LEU A 96 22.82 7.75 -5.69
N LEU A 97 23.60 7.71 -4.60
CA LEU A 97 25.03 7.53 -4.71
C LEU A 97 25.39 6.13 -5.21
N ALA A 98 24.69 5.09 -4.72
CA ALA A 98 24.83 3.74 -5.26
C ALA A 98 24.43 3.66 -6.74
N GLU A 99 23.29 4.24 -7.13
CA GLU A 99 22.85 4.30 -8.53
C GLU A 99 23.93 4.90 -9.44
N ILE A 100 24.61 5.96 -8.99
CA ILE A 100 25.64 6.66 -9.75
C ILE A 100 26.93 5.83 -9.87
N VAL A 101 27.36 5.23 -8.76
CA VAL A 101 28.59 4.44 -8.69
C VAL A 101 28.42 3.12 -9.44
N ASP A 102 27.28 2.45 -9.30
CA ASP A 102 26.96 1.20 -9.98
C ASP A 102 26.64 1.45 -11.47
N GLY A 103 26.02 2.59 -11.81
CA GLY A 103 25.74 2.95 -13.20
C GLY A 103 27.00 3.26 -14.03
N GLU A 104 28.11 3.65 -13.40
CA GLU A 104 29.39 3.84 -14.11
C GLU A 104 30.10 2.51 -14.40
N LEU A 105 29.62 1.40 -13.82
CA LEU A 105 30.08 0.05 -14.17
C LEU A 105 29.56 -0.39 -15.54
N GLU A 106 28.47 0.23 -15.99
CA GLU A 106 27.85 -0.01 -17.29
C GLU A 106 28.60 0.69 -18.44
N ASP A 107 29.55 1.58 -18.12
CA ASP A 107 30.34 2.33 -19.09
C ASP A 107 31.57 1.59 -19.63
N ASP A 108 31.93 0.45 -19.03
CA ASP A 108 33.14 -0.28 -19.40
C ASP A 108 32.91 -1.32 -20.51
N ASN A 109 33.52 -1.02 -21.66
CA ASN A 109 33.92 -1.94 -22.75
C ASN A 109 32.80 -2.58 -23.59
N PRO A 110 32.12 -1.82 -24.47
CA PRO A 110 31.13 -2.36 -25.41
C PRO A 110 31.71 -3.34 -26.44
N ASP A 111 33.04 -3.35 -26.62
CA ASP A 111 33.72 -4.22 -27.59
C ASP A 111 34.03 -5.63 -27.05
N ASN A 112 33.94 -5.86 -25.73
CA ASN A 112 34.14 -7.19 -25.15
C ASN A 112 33.38 -7.37 -23.81
N PRO A 113 32.14 -7.89 -23.84
CA PRO A 113 31.30 -8.08 -22.66
C PRO A 113 31.81 -9.15 -21.67
N ASP A 114 32.85 -9.91 -22.02
CA ASP A 114 33.45 -10.94 -21.16
C ASP A 114 34.53 -10.38 -20.21
N ILE A 115 34.86 -9.09 -20.30
CA ILE A 115 35.87 -8.43 -19.45
C ILE A 115 35.17 -7.66 -18.34
N ALA A 116 35.51 -7.97 -17.08
CA ALA A 116 34.99 -7.24 -15.92
C ALA A 116 35.33 -5.73 -16.00
N PRO A 117 34.41 -4.82 -15.62
CA PRO A 117 34.59 -3.37 -15.69
C PRO A 117 35.88 -2.94 -14.99
N GLN A 118 36.83 -2.29 -15.67
CA GLN A 118 38.12 -1.85 -15.12
C GLN A 118 37.99 -0.57 -14.28
N GLY A 119 37.17 -0.61 -13.22
CA GLY A 119 36.96 0.55 -12.35
C GLY A 119 35.93 0.36 -11.24
N SER A 120 35.24 -0.79 -11.21
CA SER A 120 34.14 -1.04 -10.29
C SER A 120 34.53 -1.26 -8.84
N LEU A 121 33.69 -0.75 -7.92
CA LEU A 121 33.71 -1.13 -6.51
C LEU A 121 33.24 -2.57 -6.23
N THR A 122 32.80 -3.30 -7.27
CA THR A 122 32.43 -4.73 -7.21
C THR A 122 33.56 -5.68 -7.64
N GLN A 123 34.72 -5.16 -8.05
CA GLN A 123 35.91 -5.97 -8.37
C GLN A 123 36.77 -6.25 -7.14
N ASP A 124 37.56 -7.33 -7.14
CA ASP A 124 38.49 -7.59 -6.04
C ASP A 124 39.53 -6.46 -5.82
N PHE A 125 39.65 -5.98 -4.58
CA PHE A 125 40.59 -4.92 -4.21
C PHE A 125 41.93 -5.47 -3.68
N PRO A 126 43.08 -4.85 -4.05
CA PRO A 126 43.22 -3.67 -4.91
C PRO A 126 43.38 -4.03 -6.39
N PHE A 127 42.77 -3.25 -7.27
CA PHE A 127 43.04 -3.29 -8.72
C PHE A 127 43.88 -2.07 -9.17
N PRO A 128 44.52 -2.10 -10.36
CA PRO A 128 45.30 -0.97 -10.85
C PRO A 128 44.48 0.32 -10.95
N GLY A 129 44.87 1.35 -10.20
CA GLY A 129 44.14 2.63 -10.16
C GLY A 129 42.92 2.65 -9.24
N ALA A 130 42.72 1.61 -8.42
CA ALA A 130 41.69 1.58 -7.39
C ALA A 130 41.87 2.72 -6.36
N PRO A 131 40.77 3.23 -5.78
CA PRO A 131 40.84 4.12 -4.63
C PRO A 131 41.68 3.53 -3.47
N PRO A 132 42.37 4.36 -2.67
CA PRO A 132 43.11 3.91 -1.51
C PRO A 132 42.19 3.19 -0.51
N THR A 133 42.66 2.04 -0.01
CA THR A 133 42.04 1.32 1.10
C THR A 133 42.89 1.48 2.35
N THR A 134 42.28 1.43 3.53
CA THR A 134 43.03 1.41 4.79
C THR A 134 44.05 0.26 4.79
N PRO A 135 45.23 0.41 5.43
CA PRO A 135 46.29 -0.60 5.42
C PRO A 135 45.97 -1.85 6.25
N THR A 136 44.78 -1.93 6.84
CA THR A 136 44.35 -2.94 7.80
C THR A 136 42.95 -3.44 7.45
N PHE A 137 42.73 -4.74 7.57
CA PHE A 137 41.39 -5.36 7.42
C PHE A 137 40.58 -5.30 8.72
N ASN A 138 41.06 -4.58 9.73
CA ASN A 138 40.42 -4.51 11.03
C ASN A 138 39.22 -3.55 10.99
N PHE A 139 38.01 -4.12 11.09
CA PHE A 139 36.74 -3.41 11.14
C PHE A 139 36.74 -2.26 12.15
N ASN A 140 37.35 -2.42 13.33
CA ASN A 140 37.40 -1.39 14.39
C ASN A 140 38.26 -0.17 14.01
N LYS A 141 39.05 -0.25 12.94
CA LYS A 141 39.85 0.85 12.40
C LYS A 141 39.14 1.58 11.23
N ALA A 142 37.96 1.11 10.81
CA ALA A 142 37.10 1.75 9.82
C ALA A 142 36.18 2.83 10.45
N ARG A 143 36.69 3.58 11.42
CA ARG A 143 36.01 4.68 12.10
C ARG A 143 36.49 6.00 11.52
N GLN A 144 35.91 6.41 10.40
CA GLN A 144 36.46 7.48 9.58
C GLN A 144 35.54 8.70 9.42
N SER A 145 34.31 8.66 9.96
CA SER A 145 33.33 9.75 9.87
C SER A 145 33.17 10.50 11.21
N PRO A 146 33.64 11.76 11.35
CA PRO A 146 33.40 12.55 12.55
C PRO A 146 31.91 12.89 12.75
N ALA A 147 31.09 12.99 11.69
CA ALA A 147 29.65 13.23 11.85
C ALA A 147 28.93 12.06 12.50
N LEU A 148 29.30 10.82 12.14
CA LEU A 148 28.76 9.63 12.81
C LEU A 148 29.23 9.50 14.25
N GLU A 149 30.45 9.95 14.60
CA GLU A 149 30.88 10.04 16.00
C GLU A 149 29.99 11.02 16.79
N MET A 150 29.71 12.18 16.21
CA MET A 150 28.81 13.17 16.81
C MET A 150 27.39 12.64 16.95
N LEU A 151 26.84 11.98 15.91
CA LEU A 151 25.52 11.37 15.95
C LEU A 151 25.43 10.28 17.02
N SER A 152 26.46 9.43 17.11
CA SER A 152 26.60 8.39 18.12
C SER A 152 26.61 8.96 19.55
N ALA A 153 27.31 10.07 19.77
CA ALA A 153 27.33 10.80 21.04
C ALA A 153 25.98 11.44 21.38
N SER A 154 25.34 12.11 20.41
CA SER A 154 24.00 12.70 20.55
C SER A 154 22.94 11.66 20.91
N ILE A 155 22.96 10.50 20.26
CA ILE A 155 22.06 9.39 20.58
C ILE A 155 22.30 8.89 22.01
N SER A 156 23.57 8.72 22.40
CA SER A 156 23.93 8.26 23.74
C SER A 156 23.45 9.21 24.84
N SER A 157 23.46 10.53 24.60
CA SER A 157 23.07 11.53 25.60
C SER A 157 21.56 11.58 25.85
N VAL A 158 20.74 11.30 24.83
CA VAL A 158 19.27 11.40 24.94
C VAL A 158 18.61 10.08 25.33
N ILE A 159 19.15 8.92 24.93
CA ILE A 159 18.55 7.59 25.15
C ILE A 159 18.05 7.37 26.58
N PRO A 160 18.80 7.73 27.65
CA PRO A 160 18.34 7.50 29.02
C PRO A 160 17.02 8.21 29.34
N ASN A 161 16.77 9.35 28.70
CA ASN A 161 15.64 10.24 28.98
C ASN A 161 14.46 10.05 28.01
N LEU A 162 14.63 9.31 26.91
CA LEU A 162 13.56 9.04 25.95
C LEU A 162 12.49 8.09 26.52
N SER A 163 11.22 8.38 26.23
CA SER A 163 10.10 7.48 26.46
C SER A 163 10.17 6.23 25.56
N SER A 164 9.41 5.18 25.88
CA SER A 164 9.38 3.96 25.07
C SER A 164 8.99 4.20 23.60
N PRO A 165 7.94 5.00 23.27
CA PRO A 165 7.62 5.32 21.88
C PRO A 165 8.73 6.06 21.15
N GLU A 166 9.42 7.00 21.81
CA GLU A 166 10.54 7.75 21.21
C GLU A 166 11.73 6.84 20.94
N LYS A 167 12.03 5.90 21.84
CA LYS A 167 13.06 4.86 21.62
C LYS A 167 12.73 3.98 20.41
N TYR A 168 11.46 3.56 20.26
CA TYR A 168 11.03 2.80 19.08
C TYR A 168 11.13 3.61 17.79
N SER A 169 10.78 4.90 17.85
CA SER A 169 10.89 5.81 16.70
C SER A 169 12.34 5.99 16.27
N LEU A 170 13.25 6.26 17.20
CA LEU A 170 14.68 6.38 16.92
C LEU A 170 15.26 5.07 16.40
N LYS A 171 14.88 3.92 16.99
CA LYS A 171 15.24 2.59 16.49
C LYS A 171 14.77 2.37 15.04
N LYS A 172 13.55 2.77 14.69
CA LYS A 172 13.01 2.69 13.33
C LYS A 172 13.84 3.53 12.36
N VAL A 173 14.15 4.78 12.72
CA VAL A 173 14.96 5.71 11.91
C VAL A 173 16.34 5.11 11.62
N ILE A 174 17.06 4.66 12.65
CA ILE A 174 18.39 4.06 12.48
C ILE A 174 18.33 2.77 11.66
N ARG A 175 17.30 1.93 11.86
CA ARG A 175 17.09 0.72 11.06
C ARG A 175 16.94 1.04 9.56
N ASN A 176 16.19 2.09 9.23
CA ASN A 176 15.95 2.48 7.84
C ASN A 176 17.24 2.98 7.17
N ILE A 177 17.95 3.91 7.80
CA ILE A 177 19.22 4.46 7.29
C ILE A 177 20.24 3.35 7.06
N THR A 178 20.45 2.51 8.06
CA THR A 178 21.45 1.43 7.98
C THR A 178 21.01 0.28 7.08
N GLY A 179 19.70 0.08 6.91
CA GLY A 179 19.14 -0.85 5.91
C GLY A 179 19.37 -0.37 4.48
N ALA A 180 19.15 0.92 4.21
CA ALA A 180 19.47 1.53 2.92
C ALA A 180 20.98 1.42 2.63
N PHE A 181 21.83 1.79 3.60
CA PHE A 181 23.28 1.64 3.48
C PHE A 181 23.69 0.20 3.12
N GLN A 182 23.16 -0.80 3.82
CA GLN A 182 23.50 -2.20 3.56
C GLN A 182 22.98 -2.69 2.20
N THR A 183 21.80 -2.23 1.78
CA THR A 183 21.21 -2.62 0.49
C THR A 183 21.97 -1.97 -0.67
N SER A 184 22.41 -0.72 -0.50
CA SER A 184 23.06 0.07 -1.53
C SER A 184 24.55 -0.24 -1.70
N PHE A 185 25.26 -0.55 -0.62
CA PHE A 185 26.74 -0.74 -0.66
C PHE A 185 27.18 -2.13 -0.23
N GLY A 186 26.25 -3.03 0.14
CA GLY A 186 26.57 -4.35 0.68
C GLY A 186 27.25 -5.28 -0.32
N ASP A 187 26.89 -5.15 -1.60
CA ASP A 187 27.40 -6.00 -2.69
C ASP A 187 28.75 -5.54 -3.24
N TRP A 188 29.28 -4.39 -2.78
CA TRP A 188 30.63 -3.96 -3.10
C TRP A 188 31.65 -4.88 -2.42
N THR A 189 32.73 -5.22 -3.12
CA THR A 189 33.83 -6.06 -2.60
C THR A 189 34.72 -5.33 -1.59
N VAL A 190 34.64 -4.00 -1.57
CA VAL A 190 35.27 -3.12 -0.58
C VAL A 190 34.20 -2.46 0.30
N GLY A 191 34.46 -2.32 1.59
CA GLY A 191 33.59 -1.53 2.48
C GLY A 191 33.85 -0.04 2.33
N VAL A 192 32.83 0.79 2.59
CA VAL A 192 32.91 2.26 2.51
C VAL A 192 33.88 2.81 3.56
N GLY A 193 34.02 2.15 4.70
CA GLY A 193 34.92 2.56 5.78
C GLY A 193 34.27 3.36 6.90
N ILE A 194 32.95 3.23 7.07
CA ILE A 194 32.12 3.83 8.15
C ILE A 194 31.15 2.84 8.82
N GLU A 195 31.17 1.57 8.39
CA GLU A 195 30.23 0.51 8.78
C GLU A 195 30.28 0.18 10.26
N GLU A 196 31.46 0.31 10.88
CA GLU A 196 31.62 0.07 12.30
C GLU A 196 30.88 1.12 13.12
N GLN A 197 30.92 2.39 12.71
CA GLN A 197 30.21 3.46 13.40
C GLN A 197 28.69 3.34 13.23
N LEU A 198 28.24 2.89 12.05
CA LEU A 198 26.85 2.54 11.83
C LEU A 198 26.42 1.35 12.69
N SER A 199 27.29 0.36 12.89
CA SER A 199 27.04 -0.77 13.79
C SER A 199 26.96 -0.33 15.25
N GLU A 200 27.85 0.57 15.69
CA GLU A 200 27.81 1.14 17.04
C GLU A 200 26.48 1.87 17.29
N ILE A 201 26.04 2.72 16.35
CA ILE A 201 24.77 3.44 16.46
C ILE A 201 23.57 2.46 16.51
N ARG A 202 23.61 1.38 15.72
CA ARG A 202 22.60 0.31 15.76
C ARG A 202 22.52 -0.34 17.14
N GLU A 203 23.67 -0.70 17.71
CA GLU A 203 23.72 -1.33 19.04
C GLU A 203 23.15 -0.42 20.12
N LYS A 204 23.45 0.88 20.07
CA LYS A 204 22.90 1.87 21.03
C LYS A 204 21.37 1.92 21.03
N VAL A 205 20.72 1.73 19.89
CA VAL A 205 19.25 1.71 19.77
C VAL A 205 18.66 0.29 19.89
N GLY A 206 19.46 -0.71 20.26
CA GLY A 206 19.03 -2.10 20.45
C GLY A 206 18.75 -2.85 19.15
N LEU A 207 19.50 -2.55 18.08
CA LEU A 207 19.57 -3.33 16.84
C LEU A 207 20.87 -4.16 16.83
N SER A 208 20.87 -5.29 16.12
CA SER A 208 22.08 -6.06 15.89
C SER A 208 23.07 -5.28 15.00
N PRO A 209 24.39 -5.41 15.20
CA PRO A 209 25.40 -4.76 14.35
C PRO A 209 25.28 -5.20 12.88
N LEU A 210 25.89 -4.44 11.96
CA LEU A 210 25.94 -4.82 10.54
C LEU A 210 26.78 -6.10 10.37
N LYS A 211 26.41 -6.91 9.37
CA LYS A 211 27.22 -8.08 9.01
C LYS A 211 28.51 -7.59 8.34
N SER A 212 29.65 -8.04 8.85
CA SER A 212 30.97 -7.73 8.28
C SER A 212 31.65 -9.03 7.87
N GLU A 213 32.13 -9.09 6.63
CA GLU A 213 32.85 -10.24 6.12
C GLU A 213 34.30 -10.24 6.63
N PHE A 214 34.76 -11.39 7.08
CA PHE A 214 36.11 -11.53 7.63
C PHE A 214 37.15 -11.29 6.53
N GLY A 215 38.05 -10.33 6.74
CA GLY A 215 39.13 -10.01 5.79
C GLY A 215 38.74 -9.03 4.68
N LYS A 216 37.55 -8.43 4.73
CA LYS A 216 37.14 -7.37 3.78
C LYS A 216 38.00 -6.11 3.95
N ARG A 217 38.39 -5.48 2.84
CA ARG A 217 39.08 -4.17 2.84
C ARG A 217 38.07 -3.05 3.00
N PHE A 218 38.51 -1.93 3.55
CA PHE A 218 37.70 -0.71 3.66
C PHE A 218 38.40 0.42 2.93
N LEU A 219 37.64 1.24 2.21
CA LEU A 219 38.12 2.48 1.61
C LEU A 219 38.76 3.35 2.69
N ALA A 220 39.82 4.06 2.34
CA ALA A 220 40.40 5.11 3.16
C ALA A 220 39.48 6.34 3.11
N TYR A 221 38.27 6.20 3.63
CA TYR A 221 37.19 7.20 3.63
C TYR A 221 37.68 8.57 4.10
N LYS A 222 38.57 8.61 5.10
CA LYS A 222 39.14 9.87 5.60
C LYS A 222 40.03 10.58 4.57
N GLU A 223 40.73 9.84 3.72
CA GLU A 223 41.59 10.40 2.67
C GLU A 223 40.76 10.83 1.44
N LEU A 224 39.78 10.01 1.06
CA LEU A 224 38.90 10.20 -0.09
C LEU A 224 37.86 11.30 0.13
N VAL A 225 37.07 11.19 1.20
CA VAL A 225 35.97 12.11 1.50
C VAL A 225 36.45 13.30 2.33
N ARG A 226 37.51 13.16 3.13
CA ARG A 226 37.99 14.23 4.05
C ARG A 226 36.84 14.84 4.88
N PRO A 227 36.02 14.02 5.55
CA PRO A 227 34.77 14.46 6.18
C PRO A 227 34.97 15.49 7.31
N ASP A 228 36.20 15.67 7.79
CA ASP A 228 36.58 16.75 8.70
C ASP A 228 36.20 18.14 8.12
N VAL A 229 36.26 18.36 6.80
CA VAL A 229 35.86 19.64 6.19
C VAL A 229 34.37 19.94 6.40
N ILE A 230 33.52 18.90 6.47
CA ILE A 230 32.10 19.04 6.77
C ILE A 230 31.89 19.31 8.25
N MET A 231 32.61 18.59 9.11
CA MET A 231 32.56 18.84 10.56
C MET A 231 33.01 20.26 10.92
N ASP A 232 34.01 20.80 10.23
CA ASP A 232 34.49 22.16 10.39
C ASP A 232 33.44 23.21 9.98
N THR A 233 32.52 22.88 9.06
CA THR A 233 31.41 23.80 8.76
C THR A 233 30.56 24.04 9.99
N PHE A 234 30.36 23.03 10.84
CA PHE A 234 29.59 23.09 12.09
C PHE A 234 30.41 23.64 13.27
N LYS A 235 31.65 23.16 13.47
CA LYS A 235 32.48 23.56 14.63
C LYS A 235 33.20 24.89 14.44
N GLY A 236 33.46 25.29 13.19
CA GLY A 236 34.28 26.45 12.85
C GLY A 236 33.55 27.79 12.90
N LYS A 237 32.25 27.81 13.23
CA LYS A 237 31.42 29.03 13.23
C LYS A 237 30.56 29.10 14.50
N ILE A 238 30.21 30.33 14.89
CA ILE A 238 29.21 30.61 15.93
C ILE A 238 27.89 30.91 15.21
N TYR A 239 26.84 30.16 15.54
CA TYR A 239 25.51 30.37 14.97
C TYR A 239 24.67 31.21 15.93
N GLU A 240 24.47 32.48 15.58
CA GLU A 240 23.67 33.41 16.39
C GLU A 240 22.16 33.15 16.26
N HIS A 241 21.71 32.60 15.13
CA HIS A 241 20.30 32.26 14.87
C HIS A 241 20.06 30.76 14.87
N ASN A 242 18.96 30.33 15.48
CA ASN A 242 18.65 28.91 15.68
C ASN A 242 18.47 28.09 14.38
N GLU A 243 18.05 28.72 13.28
CA GLU A 243 17.85 28.04 11.99
C GLU A 243 19.03 28.25 11.01
N ASP A 244 20.08 29.01 11.40
CA ASP A 244 21.19 29.35 10.50
C ASP A 244 21.98 28.12 10.06
N PHE A 245 22.34 27.25 11.01
CA PHE A 245 23.05 26.01 10.67
C PHE A 245 22.23 25.14 9.70
N PHE A 246 20.97 24.87 10.02
CA PHE A 246 20.10 24.04 9.18
C PHE A 246 19.92 24.65 7.78
N PHE A 247 19.70 25.97 7.69
CA PHE A 247 19.57 26.67 6.43
C PHE A 247 20.84 26.57 5.57
N ARG A 248 22.02 26.84 6.15
CA ARG A 248 23.32 26.71 5.47
C ARG A 248 23.58 25.29 5.03
N SER A 249 23.30 24.30 5.87
CA SER A 249 23.56 22.89 5.57
C SER A 249 22.72 22.36 4.42
N VAL A 250 21.43 22.73 4.32
CA VAL A 250 20.59 22.35 3.18
C VAL A 250 21.07 23.04 1.89
N HIS A 251 21.51 24.29 1.96
CA HIS A 251 22.10 24.97 0.81
C HIS A 251 23.43 24.33 0.37
N LEU A 252 24.30 23.98 1.31
CA LEU A 252 25.56 23.29 1.01
C LEU A 252 25.32 21.86 0.47
N GLY A 253 24.34 21.13 1.01
CA GLY A 253 23.90 19.83 0.48
C GLY A 253 23.34 19.96 -0.94
N THR A 254 22.62 21.04 -1.23
CA THR A 254 22.17 21.38 -2.59
C THR A 254 23.37 21.60 -3.53
N GLU A 255 24.44 22.29 -3.10
CA GLU A 255 25.66 22.43 -3.92
C GLU A 255 26.35 21.10 -4.17
N CYS A 256 26.43 20.23 -3.16
CA CYS A 256 27.03 18.90 -3.29
C CYS A 256 26.35 18.11 -4.41
N TRP A 257 25.02 18.02 -4.38
CA TRP A 257 24.27 17.23 -5.35
C TRP A 257 24.05 17.96 -6.68
N ALA A 258 24.04 19.29 -6.72
CA ALA A 258 24.08 20.04 -7.97
C ALA A 258 25.42 19.84 -8.70
N PHE A 259 26.54 19.80 -7.97
CA PHE A 259 27.84 19.42 -8.54
C PHE A 259 27.78 18.00 -9.13
N VAL A 260 27.26 17.02 -8.40
CA VAL A 260 27.12 15.65 -8.90
C VAL A 260 26.25 15.60 -10.16
N ALA A 261 25.10 16.27 -10.18
CA ALA A 261 24.25 16.36 -11.37
C ALA A 261 25.00 16.95 -12.58
N LEU A 262 25.74 18.05 -12.39
CA LEU A 262 26.54 18.66 -13.46
C LEU A 262 27.66 17.73 -13.96
N GLN A 263 28.30 16.98 -13.07
CA GLN A 263 29.29 15.97 -13.48
C GLN A 263 28.65 14.86 -14.31
N ARG A 264 27.46 14.37 -13.92
CA ARG A 264 26.71 13.38 -14.72
C ARG A 264 26.34 13.89 -16.11
N LEU A 265 25.91 15.16 -16.20
CA LEU A 265 25.65 15.78 -17.51
C LEU A 265 26.93 15.94 -18.32
N SER A 266 28.07 16.24 -17.68
CA SER A 266 29.37 16.27 -18.33
C SER A 266 29.81 14.88 -18.82
N SER A 267 29.59 13.82 -18.03
CA SER A 267 29.84 12.44 -18.47
C SER A 267 28.98 12.07 -19.68
N ALA A 268 27.70 12.48 -19.68
CA ALA A 268 26.83 12.28 -20.84
C ALA A 268 27.40 12.95 -22.10
N MET A 269 27.86 14.21 -22.00
CA MET A 269 28.47 14.92 -23.12
C MET A 269 29.76 14.24 -23.60
N LYS A 270 30.57 13.75 -22.68
CA LYS A 270 31.80 13.01 -23.00
C LYS A 270 31.50 11.70 -23.73
N GLN A 271 30.48 10.95 -23.30
CA GLN A 271 30.04 9.73 -24.00
C GLN A 271 29.64 10.02 -25.45
N LEU A 272 29.07 11.20 -25.71
CA LEU A 272 28.75 11.63 -27.07
C LEU A 272 29.99 12.06 -27.86
N SER A 273 30.83 12.95 -27.30
CA SER A 273 31.98 13.52 -28.03
C SER A 273 33.07 12.51 -28.33
N ASP A 274 33.35 11.62 -27.37
CA ASP A 274 34.53 10.74 -27.44
C ASP A 274 34.18 9.39 -28.07
N PHE A 275 32.93 8.93 -27.90
CA PHE A 275 32.53 7.56 -28.25
C PHE A 275 31.24 7.45 -29.07
N SER A 276 30.46 8.53 -29.22
CA SER A 276 29.12 8.48 -29.83
C SER A 276 28.19 7.44 -29.17
N HIS A 277 28.36 7.18 -27.88
CA HIS A 277 27.58 6.20 -27.11
C HIS A 277 26.28 6.80 -26.56
N TRP A 278 25.26 6.85 -27.42
CA TRP A 278 23.95 7.44 -27.08
C TRP A 278 23.23 6.76 -25.92
N HIS A 279 23.38 5.44 -25.75
CA HIS A 279 22.74 4.70 -24.65
C HIS A 279 23.34 5.07 -23.29
N ASN A 280 24.67 5.11 -23.18
CA ASN A 280 25.36 5.49 -21.96
C ASN A 280 25.12 6.96 -21.62
N ALA A 281 25.15 7.84 -22.63
CA ALA A 281 24.77 9.23 -22.46
C ALA A 281 23.34 9.39 -21.95
N ALA A 282 22.38 8.58 -22.44
CA ALA A 282 21.01 8.56 -21.95
C ALA A 282 20.92 8.10 -20.48
N ALA A 283 21.68 7.06 -20.09
CA ALA A 283 21.74 6.58 -18.71
C ALA A 283 22.26 7.66 -17.74
N HIS A 284 23.35 8.34 -18.10
CA HIS A 284 23.88 9.46 -17.32
C HIS A 284 22.87 10.61 -17.14
N ILE A 285 22.12 10.94 -18.21
CA ILE A 285 21.07 11.97 -18.17
C ILE A 285 19.91 11.53 -17.26
N LEU A 286 19.53 10.26 -17.28
CA LEU A 286 18.49 9.72 -16.40
C LEU A 286 18.90 9.81 -14.93
N SER A 287 20.12 9.41 -14.57
CA SER A 287 20.64 9.59 -13.21
C SER A 287 20.66 11.06 -12.81
N ALA A 288 21.08 11.96 -13.70
CA ALA A 288 21.01 13.40 -13.45
C ALA A 288 19.58 13.88 -13.19
N SER A 289 18.58 13.35 -13.91
CA SER A 289 17.16 13.66 -13.68
C SER A 289 16.69 13.24 -12.29
N HIS A 290 17.06 12.04 -11.83
CA HIS A 290 16.76 11.58 -10.48
C HIS A 290 17.35 12.49 -9.41
N ILE A 291 18.59 12.97 -9.62
CA ILE A 291 19.22 13.96 -8.73
C ILE A 291 18.46 15.28 -8.74
N LEU A 292 18.05 15.79 -9.91
CA LEU A 292 17.28 17.06 -9.98
C LEU A 292 15.93 16.96 -9.27
N SER A 293 15.25 15.81 -9.37
CA SER A 293 14.05 15.54 -8.58
C SER A 293 14.32 15.56 -7.08
N TYR A 294 15.41 14.90 -6.66
CA TYR A 294 15.86 14.88 -5.26
C TYR A 294 16.25 16.26 -4.75
N LEU A 295 16.96 17.09 -5.53
CA LEU A 295 17.34 18.45 -5.12
C LEU A 295 16.09 19.26 -4.73
N GLY A 296 14.98 19.04 -5.43
CA GLY A 296 13.71 19.66 -5.08
C GLY A 296 13.14 19.18 -3.74
N ASP A 297 13.25 17.89 -3.43
CA ASP A 297 12.85 17.33 -2.12
C ASP A 297 13.77 17.81 -1.00
N HIS A 298 15.08 17.85 -1.26
CA HIS A 298 16.11 18.32 -0.34
C HIS A 298 15.88 19.77 0.07
N VAL A 299 15.68 20.70 -0.88
CA VAL A 299 15.40 22.10 -0.53
C VAL A 299 14.05 22.24 0.20
N MET A 300 13.08 21.37 -0.07
CA MET A 300 11.78 21.41 0.59
C MET A 300 11.87 21.10 2.09
N MET A 301 12.95 20.49 2.57
CA MET A 301 13.22 20.29 3.99
C MET A 301 13.23 21.60 4.77
N LEU A 302 13.59 22.72 4.14
CA LEU A 302 13.55 24.05 4.75
C LEU A 302 12.14 24.48 5.18
N THR A 303 11.08 23.81 4.74
CA THR A 303 9.73 24.03 5.29
C THR A 303 9.58 23.61 6.74
N SER A 304 10.47 22.75 7.26
CA SER A 304 10.45 22.36 8.66
C SER A 304 11.05 23.41 9.60
N MET A 305 11.69 24.46 9.08
CA MET A 305 12.23 25.56 9.90
C MET A 305 11.16 26.20 10.77
N ILE A 306 11.52 26.63 11.98
CA ILE A 306 10.62 27.44 12.80
C ILE A 306 10.54 28.81 12.17
N LEU A 307 9.38 29.15 11.60
CA LEU A 307 9.19 30.37 10.83
C LEU A 307 9.63 31.64 11.58
N ARG A 308 9.30 31.75 12.88
CA ARG A 308 9.73 32.88 13.72
C ARG A 308 11.25 33.04 13.76
N ASP A 309 11.97 31.94 13.90
CA ASP A 309 13.43 31.94 14.05
C ASP A 309 14.08 32.21 12.69
N TYR A 310 13.56 31.59 11.62
CA TYR A 310 14.01 31.88 10.25
C TYR A 310 13.78 33.33 9.83
N LEU A 311 12.65 33.95 10.19
CA LEU A 311 12.38 35.35 9.81
C LEU A 311 13.36 36.33 10.46
N ARG A 312 13.98 35.97 11.61
CA ARG A 312 15.07 36.76 12.20
C ARG A 312 16.34 36.63 11.38
N LEU A 313 16.73 35.40 11.05
CA LEU A 313 17.86 35.12 10.17
C LEU A 313 17.70 35.81 8.81
N LYS A 314 16.50 35.74 8.21
CA LYS A 314 16.18 36.30 6.88
C LYS A 314 16.56 37.78 6.76
N VAL A 315 16.40 38.56 7.84
CA VAL A 315 16.74 39.99 7.85
C VAL A 315 18.25 40.20 7.75
N GLU A 316 19.05 39.31 8.34
CA GLU A 316 20.51 39.46 8.38
C GLU A 316 21.20 38.90 7.13
N ILE A 317 20.63 37.87 6.52
CA ILE A 317 21.10 37.34 5.23
C ILE A 317 20.54 38.13 4.03
N GLU A 318 20.10 39.38 4.23
CA GLU A 318 19.51 40.22 3.20
C GLU A 318 20.40 40.29 1.95
N GLY A 319 20.02 39.55 0.90
CA GLY A 319 20.77 39.45 -0.36
C GLY A 319 21.46 38.09 -0.61
N THR A 320 21.66 37.27 0.42
CA THR A 320 22.35 35.98 0.36
C THR A 320 21.36 34.82 0.46
N SER A 321 21.07 34.16 -0.66
CA SER A 321 20.22 32.96 -0.74
C SER A 321 20.71 32.07 -1.89
N GLY A 322 19.97 31.00 -2.22
CA GLY A 322 20.25 30.14 -3.37
C GLY A 322 20.43 30.85 -4.72
N GLU A 323 20.06 32.13 -4.84
CA GLU A 323 20.44 32.96 -5.99
C GLU A 323 21.96 33.07 -6.20
N GLY A 324 22.78 32.95 -5.15
CA GLY A 324 24.24 32.98 -5.28
C GLY A 324 24.85 31.70 -5.86
N SER A 325 24.10 30.60 -5.96
CA SER A 325 24.60 29.32 -6.43
C SER A 325 25.00 29.35 -7.90
N SER A 326 26.29 29.16 -8.17
CA SER A 326 26.82 29.00 -9.52
C SER A 326 26.33 27.69 -10.15
N ALA A 327 26.36 26.59 -9.39
CA ALA A 327 25.97 25.26 -9.89
C ALA A 327 24.50 25.22 -10.31
N VAL A 328 23.58 25.69 -9.45
CA VAL A 328 22.14 25.71 -9.74
C VAL A 328 21.80 26.61 -10.94
N LYS A 329 22.52 27.73 -11.10
CA LYS A 329 22.36 28.63 -12.26
C LYS A 329 22.78 27.94 -13.56
N MET A 330 23.81 27.10 -13.54
CA MET A 330 24.30 26.37 -14.73
C MET A 330 23.37 25.24 -15.18
N LEU A 331 22.59 24.63 -14.27
CA LEU A 331 21.74 23.47 -14.60
C LEU A 331 20.90 23.67 -15.86
N ARG A 332 20.19 24.79 -15.98
CA ARG A 332 19.30 25.03 -17.13
C ARG A 332 20.06 25.20 -18.44
N SER A 333 21.22 25.88 -18.45
CA SER A 333 22.02 26.02 -19.67
C SER A 333 22.66 24.70 -20.06
N THR A 334 23.23 23.97 -19.10
CA THR A 334 23.86 22.67 -19.35
C THR A 334 22.86 21.64 -19.87
N VAL A 335 21.64 21.58 -19.32
CA VAL A 335 20.59 20.69 -19.85
C VAL A 335 20.18 21.08 -21.28
N LYS A 336 20.14 22.39 -21.60
CA LYS A 336 19.84 22.82 -22.98
C LYS A 336 20.90 22.38 -23.99
N GLU A 337 22.17 22.41 -23.60
CA GLU A 337 23.28 22.05 -24.48
C GLU A 337 23.19 20.60 -24.97
N LEU A 338 22.57 19.70 -24.20
CA LEU A 338 22.36 18.28 -24.57
C LEU A 338 21.58 18.11 -25.89
N TYR A 339 20.79 19.11 -26.28
CA TYR A 339 19.93 19.03 -27.45
C TYR A 339 20.66 19.18 -28.78
N ALA A 340 21.70 20.01 -28.83
CA ALA A 340 22.37 20.37 -30.08
C ALA A 340 23.09 19.19 -30.75
N PRO A 341 23.93 18.40 -30.04
CA PRO A 341 24.55 17.20 -30.62
C PRO A 341 23.51 16.20 -31.13
N PHE A 342 22.42 16.04 -30.38
CA PHE A 342 21.33 15.12 -30.73
C PHE A 342 20.66 15.48 -32.06
N ILE A 343 20.34 16.76 -32.28
CA ILE A 343 19.74 17.21 -33.54
C ILE A 343 20.75 17.17 -34.69
N ALA A 344 22.02 17.52 -34.44
CA ALA A 344 23.08 17.46 -35.45
C ALA A 344 23.23 16.03 -36.01
N THR A 345 23.35 15.03 -35.13
CA THR A 345 23.45 13.63 -35.54
C THR A 345 22.22 13.12 -36.29
N LEU A 346 21.01 13.53 -35.89
CA LEU A 346 19.80 13.18 -36.64
C LEU A 346 19.78 13.77 -38.06
N SER A 347 20.32 14.98 -38.23
CA SER A 347 20.46 15.65 -39.54
C SER A 347 21.46 14.92 -40.44
N GLU A 348 22.63 14.56 -39.90
CA GLU A 348 23.66 13.80 -40.62
C GLU A 348 23.12 12.44 -41.12
N LEU A 349 22.44 11.69 -40.24
CA LEU A 349 21.82 10.40 -40.59
C LEU A 349 20.72 10.53 -41.65
N SER A 350 20.17 11.73 -41.85
CA SER A 350 19.11 12.01 -42.83
C SER A 350 19.65 12.54 -44.17
N GLY A 351 20.98 12.54 -44.38
CA GLY A 351 21.61 12.88 -45.65
C GLY A 351 22.04 14.33 -45.82
N GLY A 352 22.16 15.08 -44.71
CA GLY A 352 22.73 16.43 -44.68
C GLY A 352 21.85 17.48 -45.38
N LEU A 353 20.86 18.00 -44.67
CA LEU A 353 20.33 19.33 -45.00
C LEU A 353 21.44 20.34 -44.64
N GLY A 354 21.93 21.08 -45.64
CA GLY A 354 23.17 21.86 -45.57
C GLY A 354 23.25 22.88 -44.41
N ASP A 355 24.51 23.26 -44.11
CA ASP A 355 25.02 24.19 -43.10
C ASP A 355 24.37 24.11 -41.71
N GLU A 356 25.15 23.62 -40.73
CA GLU A 356 24.76 23.23 -39.36
C GLU A 356 24.11 24.35 -38.51
N SER A 357 24.07 25.59 -39.02
CA SER A 357 23.79 26.78 -38.21
C SER A 357 22.33 27.23 -38.12
N GLU A 358 21.39 26.81 -38.97
CA GLU A 358 19.96 27.12 -38.76
C GLU A 358 19.01 26.06 -39.37
N LEU A 359 19.01 24.84 -38.83
CA LEU A 359 17.88 23.92 -39.06
C LEU A 359 16.60 24.59 -38.54
N SER A 360 15.64 24.86 -39.43
CA SER A 360 14.37 25.46 -39.02
C SER A 360 13.63 24.54 -38.03
N ASP A 361 12.80 25.10 -37.15
CA ASP A 361 11.99 24.30 -36.21
C ASP A 361 11.21 23.20 -36.92
N LYS A 362 10.76 23.47 -38.16
CA LYS A 362 10.07 22.51 -39.01
C LYS A 362 10.96 21.36 -39.48
N ASP A 363 12.22 21.64 -39.81
CA ASP A 363 13.18 20.61 -40.22
C ASP A 363 13.56 19.73 -39.04
N GLN A 364 13.84 20.33 -37.87
CA GLN A 364 14.11 19.59 -36.63
C GLN A 364 12.93 18.70 -36.25
N GLN A 365 11.71 19.22 -36.34
CA GLN A 365 10.49 18.44 -36.12
C GLN A 365 10.37 17.26 -37.07
N GLY A 366 10.74 17.44 -38.35
CA GLY A 366 10.76 16.35 -39.33
C GLY A 366 11.75 15.23 -38.96
N LEU A 367 12.95 15.60 -38.50
CA LEU A 367 13.98 14.67 -38.03
C LEU A 367 13.50 13.86 -36.81
N LEU A 368 12.96 14.56 -35.80
CA LEU A 368 12.42 13.93 -34.60
C LEU A 368 11.24 13.01 -34.90
N LEU A 369 10.31 13.43 -35.77
CA LEU A 369 9.18 12.61 -36.17
C LEU A 369 9.63 11.32 -36.86
N ASN A 370 10.71 11.37 -37.66
CA ASN A 370 11.30 10.18 -38.27
C ASN A 370 11.88 9.22 -37.22
N LEU A 371 12.64 9.74 -36.25
CA LEU A 371 13.18 8.95 -35.13
C LEU A 371 12.06 8.28 -34.33
N TYR A 372 11.04 9.04 -33.92
CA TYR A 372 9.93 8.54 -33.11
C TYR A 372 9.01 7.58 -33.87
N SER A 373 8.88 7.73 -35.19
CA SER A 373 8.09 6.81 -36.02
C SER A 373 8.77 5.45 -36.20
N LYS A 374 10.09 5.36 -36.01
CA LYS A 374 10.91 4.19 -36.31
C LYS A 374 12.02 4.00 -35.25
N PRO A 375 11.66 3.82 -33.97
CA PRO A 375 12.62 3.72 -32.88
C PRO A 375 13.63 2.57 -33.07
N GLU A 376 13.23 1.51 -33.78
CA GLU A 376 14.08 0.35 -34.09
C GLU A 376 15.27 0.68 -35.00
N LYS A 377 15.21 1.77 -35.76
CA LYS A 377 16.32 2.17 -36.65
C LYS A 377 17.48 2.79 -35.91
N GLN A 378 17.20 3.45 -34.80
CA GLN A 378 18.17 4.22 -34.01
C GLN A 378 17.80 4.15 -32.52
N PRO A 379 17.84 2.95 -31.89
CA PRO A 379 17.35 2.76 -30.52
C PRO A 379 18.12 3.59 -29.48
N GLY A 380 19.42 3.83 -29.69
CA GLY A 380 20.24 4.69 -28.85
C GLY A 380 19.78 6.15 -28.86
N LEU A 381 19.57 6.70 -30.04
CA LEU A 381 19.05 8.06 -30.20
C LEU A 381 17.62 8.20 -29.67
N TYR A 382 16.78 7.17 -29.83
CA TYR A 382 15.44 7.17 -29.24
C TYR A 382 15.51 7.17 -27.71
N SER A 383 16.35 6.31 -27.11
CA SER A 383 16.60 6.28 -25.67
C SER A 383 17.11 7.63 -25.15
N TYR A 384 18.01 8.26 -25.90
CA TYR A 384 18.51 9.61 -25.59
C TYR A 384 17.39 10.67 -25.62
N ALA A 385 16.52 10.62 -26.63
CA ALA A 385 15.35 11.50 -26.70
C ALA A 385 14.44 11.36 -25.47
N LYS A 386 14.23 10.12 -24.99
CA LYS A 386 13.47 9.86 -23.76
C LYS A 386 14.19 10.37 -22.51
N ALA A 387 15.51 10.28 -22.47
CA ALA A 387 16.30 10.85 -21.37
C ALA A 387 16.24 12.38 -21.34
N LEU A 388 16.22 13.06 -22.49
CA LEU A 388 16.00 14.52 -22.59
C LEU A 388 14.64 14.94 -22.00
N GLU A 389 13.58 14.18 -22.26
CA GLU A 389 12.26 14.43 -21.66
C GLU A 389 12.27 14.22 -20.14
N ALA A 390 13.00 13.20 -19.68
CA ALA A 390 13.13 12.91 -18.25
C ALA A 390 13.91 14.00 -17.51
N ILE A 391 15.04 14.48 -18.03
CA ILE A 391 15.83 15.56 -17.40
C ILE A 391 15.10 16.90 -17.42
N GLU A 392 14.31 17.19 -18.47
CA GLU A 392 13.42 18.35 -18.49
C GLU A 392 12.39 18.27 -17.36
N SER A 393 11.79 17.10 -17.16
CA SER A 393 10.81 16.86 -16.09
C SER A 393 11.44 16.99 -14.69
N GLY A 394 12.64 16.42 -14.50
CA GLY A 394 13.41 16.55 -13.26
C GLY A 394 13.82 17.99 -12.95
N LEU A 395 14.19 18.76 -13.98
CA LEU A 395 14.57 20.16 -13.80
C LEU A 395 13.37 21.08 -13.53
N ASN A 396 12.34 21.03 -14.38
CA ASN A 396 11.18 21.93 -14.28
C ASN A 396 10.25 21.52 -13.13
N GLY A 397 9.80 20.26 -13.11
CA GLY A 397 8.87 19.74 -12.12
C GLY A 397 9.55 19.30 -10.83
N GLY A 398 10.70 18.64 -10.95
CA GLY A 398 11.46 18.15 -9.81
C GLY A 398 12.08 19.27 -8.98
N PHE A 399 12.88 20.16 -9.59
CA PHE A 399 13.59 21.21 -8.85
C PHE A 399 12.87 22.57 -8.85
N TYR A 400 12.68 23.21 -10.01
CA TYR A 400 12.23 24.62 -10.05
C TYR A 400 10.81 24.83 -9.51
N TYR A 401 9.89 23.90 -9.80
CA TYR A 401 8.54 23.94 -9.23
C TYR A 401 8.56 23.78 -7.70
N LYS A 402 9.31 22.80 -7.17
CA LYS A 402 9.43 22.60 -5.71
C LYS A 402 10.12 23.78 -5.03
N HIS A 403 11.12 24.39 -5.66
CA HIS A 403 11.73 25.63 -5.15
C HIS A 403 10.71 26.79 -5.08
N PHE A 404 9.83 26.93 -6.07
CA PHE A 404 8.71 27.87 -6.01
C PHE A 404 7.73 27.55 -4.86
N CYS A 405 7.40 26.28 -4.66
CA CYS A 405 6.57 25.83 -3.54
C CYS A 405 7.20 26.14 -2.18
N LEU A 406 8.50 25.86 -2.02
CA LEU A 406 9.28 26.19 -0.83
C LEU A 406 9.18 27.68 -0.51
N ALA A 407 9.53 28.54 -1.47
CA ALA A 407 9.49 29.98 -1.27
C ALA A 407 8.07 30.46 -0.92
N SER A 408 7.05 29.88 -1.55
CA SER A 408 5.64 30.18 -1.26
C SER A 408 5.24 29.76 0.15
N ASN A 409 5.71 28.60 0.63
CA ASN A 409 5.35 28.05 1.94
C ASN A 409 6.09 28.73 3.10
N VAL A 410 7.34 29.15 2.89
CA VAL A 410 8.18 29.72 3.97
C VAL A 410 8.01 31.22 4.11
N ILE A 411 7.98 31.97 3.01
CA ILE A 411 7.90 33.45 3.07
C ILE A 411 6.60 34.02 2.50
N GLY A 412 5.76 33.19 1.87
CA GLY A 412 4.48 33.61 1.29
C GLY A 412 4.60 34.10 -0.15
N THR A 413 3.56 33.88 -0.95
CA THR A 413 3.51 34.22 -2.38
C THR A 413 3.52 35.72 -2.68
N GLY A 414 3.11 36.55 -1.70
CA GLY A 414 3.14 38.01 -1.78
C GLY A 414 4.47 38.62 -1.34
N ALA A 415 5.36 37.82 -0.75
CA ALA A 415 6.65 38.31 -0.31
C ALA A 415 7.61 38.49 -1.48
N LYS A 416 8.57 39.38 -1.24
CA LYS A 416 9.81 39.39 -1.99
C LYS A 416 10.78 38.44 -1.29
N GLY A 417 11.41 37.59 -2.09
CA GLY A 417 12.56 36.84 -1.66
C GLY A 417 13.77 37.77 -1.50
N THR A 418 14.91 37.14 -1.36
CA THR A 418 16.22 37.79 -1.30
C THR A 418 16.44 38.66 -2.56
N MET A 419 17.10 39.82 -2.41
CA MET A 419 17.31 40.81 -3.49
C MET A 419 16.02 41.41 -4.12
N ASN A 420 14.91 41.47 -3.36
CA ASN A 420 13.64 42.06 -3.80
C ASN A 420 12.93 41.38 -5.00
N LYS A 421 13.36 40.18 -5.40
CA LYS A 421 12.67 39.41 -6.45
C LYS A 421 11.38 38.81 -5.89
N SER A 422 10.27 39.01 -6.59
CA SER A 422 8.98 38.44 -6.16
C SER A 422 9.00 36.92 -6.27
N VAL A 423 8.39 36.20 -5.32
CA VAL A 423 8.19 34.73 -5.42
C VAL A 423 7.49 34.35 -6.74
N LYS A 424 6.62 35.21 -7.27
CA LYS A 424 5.98 35.04 -8.58
C LYS A 424 6.98 34.92 -9.74
N ALA A 425 8.14 35.54 -9.66
CA ALA A 425 9.15 35.50 -10.73
C ALA A 425 9.77 34.10 -10.90
N LEU A 426 9.75 33.27 -9.86
CA LEU A 426 10.23 31.88 -9.94
C LEU A 426 9.37 31.00 -10.86
N LYS A 427 8.10 31.37 -11.11
CA LYS A 427 7.18 30.61 -11.98
C LYS A 427 7.71 30.43 -13.40
N VAL A 428 8.34 31.49 -13.93
CA VAL A 428 8.90 31.51 -15.29
C VAL A 428 9.90 30.37 -15.52
N MET A 429 10.56 29.89 -14.45
CA MET A 429 11.60 28.87 -14.55
C MET A 429 11.05 27.46 -14.83
N TYR A 430 9.77 27.16 -14.52
CA TYR A 430 9.18 25.83 -14.76
C TYR A 430 8.00 25.84 -15.75
N GLU A 431 7.37 26.99 -16.02
CA GLU A 431 6.23 27.08 -16.94
C GLU A 431 6.62 26.93 -18.42
N ARG A 432 7.90 27.10 -18.76
CA ARG A 432 8.39 27.03 -20.14
C ARG A 432 9.13 25.72 -20.42
N ALA A 433 8.64 24.98 -21.41
CA ALA A 433 9.35 23.84 -21.99
C ALA A 433 10.77 24.25 -22.40
N LEU A 434 11.72 23.37 -22.10
CA LEU A 434 13.12 23.46 -22.47
C LEU A 434 13.34 22.91 -23.88
N PHE A 435 12.62 21.85 -24.25
CA PHE A 435 12.69 21.15 -25.54
C PHE A 435 11.35 21.16 -26.27
N PRO A 436 10.86 22.33 -26.75
CA PRO A 436 9.53 22.45 -27.35
C PRO A 436 9.32 21.52 -28.56
N ASN A 437 10.36 21.29 -29.37
CA ASN A 437 10.28 20.42 -30.55
C ASN A 437 10.06 18.94 -30.18
N LEU A 438 10.55 18.46 -29.03
CA LEU A 438 10.21 17.12 -28.52
C LEU A 438 8.73 17.02 -28.15
N ASP A 439 8.19 18.06 -27.51
CA ASP A 439 6.77 18.11 -27.14
C ASP A 439 5.84 18.09 -28.34
N VAL A 440 6.09 18.96 -29.32
CA VAL A 440 5.29 19.01 -30.55
C VAL A 440 5.41 17.70 -31.34
N THR A 441 6.59 17.07 -31.38
CA THR A 441 6.79 15.78 -32.08
C THR A 441 5.87 14.69 -31.56
N ARG A 442 5.69 14.57 -30.24
CA ARG A 442 4.78 13.57 -29.65
C ARG A 442 3.34 13.77 -30.13
N SER A 443 2.89 15.01 -30.19
CA SER A 443 1.55 15.38 -30.67
C SER A 443 1.37 15.08 -32.17
N GLU A 444 2.35 15.45 -33.00
CA GLU A 444 2.28 15.20 -34.45
C GLU A 444 2.39 13.71 -34.81
N LEU A 445 3.24 12.94 -34.11
CA LEU A 445 3.30 11.50 -34.27
C LEU A 445 1.95 10.86 -33.97
N GLY A 446 1.31 11.27 -32.87
CA GLY A 446 -0.04 10.82 -32.53
C GLY A 446 -1.03 11.05 -33.67
N LYS A 447 -1.08 12.26 -34.23
CA LYS A 447 -1.95 12.59 -35.38
C LYS A 447 -1.65 11.74 -36.62
N LYS A 448 -0.37 11.50 -36.93
CA LYS A 448 0.05 10.71 -38.10
C LYS A 448 -0.32 9.24 -37.94
N ILE A 449 -0.05 8.64 -36.78
CA ILE A 449 -0.42 7.25 -36.48
C ILE A 449 -1.95 7.10 -36.51
N ASP A 450 -2.68 8.06 -35.95
CA ASP A 450 -4.15 8.08 -36.01
C ASP A 450 -4.68 8.10 -37.45
N ALA A 451 -4.03 8.84 -38.34
CA ALA A 451 -4.40 8.91 -39.75
C ALA A 451 -4.01 7.63 -40.53
N GLU A 452 -2.80 7.10 -40.33
CA GLU A 452 -2.32 5.86 -40.98
C GLU A 452 -3.17 4.66 -40.56
N LEU A 453 -3.40 4.54 -39.26
CA LEU A 453 -4.19 3.48 -38.68
C LEU A 453 -5.68 3.83 -38.67
N LEU A 454 -6.14 4.83 -39.41
CA LEU A 454 -7.56 5.20 -39.49
C LEU A 454 -8.41 4.01 -39.99
N HIS A 455 -7.90 3.25 -40.96
CA HIS A 455 -8.52 2.02 -41.47
C HIS A 455 -8.46 0.83 -40.47
N ARG A 456 -7.67 0.97 -39.40
CA ARG A 456 -7.64 0.08 -38.24
C ARG A 456 -8.33 0.69 -37.02
N LYS A 457 -8.74 1.96 -37.10
CA LYS A 457 -9.34 2.69 -36.00
C LYS A 457 -10.68 2.04 -35.70
N GLY A 458 -10.76 1.43 -34.53
CA GLY A 458 -11.90 0.61 -34.19
C GLY A 458 -11.96 -0.73 -34.94
N ARG A 459 -10.98 -1.16 -35.75
CA ARG A 459 -11.04 -2.46 -36.46
C ARG A 459 -11.14 -3.64 -35.50
N ILE A 460 -10.39 -3.59 -34.40
CA ILE A 460 -10.50 -4.62 -33.36
C ILE A 460 -11.95 -4.61 -32.87
N MET A 461 -12.48 -3.41 -32.59
CA MET A 461 -13.88 -3.18 -32.18
C MET A 461 -14.91 -3.71 -33.21
N ASP A 462 -14.75 -3.38 -34.50
CA ASP A 462 -15.57 -3.82 -35.63
C ASP A 462 -15.50 -5.34 -35.86
N SER A 463 -14.31 -5.93 -35.74
CA SER A 463 -14.09 -7.36 -35.92
C SER A 463 -14.93 -8.14 -34.94
N ILE A 464 -14.96 -7.68 -33.70
CA ILE A 464 -15.73 -8.40 -32.72
C ILE A 464 -17.22 -8.05 -32.79
N THR A 465 -17.57 -6.83 -33.19
CA THR A 465 -18.95 -6.51 -33.59
C THR A 465 -19.48 -7.49 -34.66
N LYS A 466 -18.67 -7.83 -35.67
CA LYS A 466 -19.04 -8.82 -36.71
C LYS A 466 -19.14 -10.25 -36.17
N GLN A 467 -18.20 -10.68 -35.33
CA GLN A 467 -18.26 -12.01 -34.71
C GLN A 467 -19.50 -12.17 -33.82
N HIS A 468 -19.86 -11.12 -33.09
CA HIS A 468 -21.08 -11.07 -32.30
C HIS A 468 -22.34 -11.23 -33.18
N ASN A 469 -22.44 -10.48 -34.28
CA ASN A 469 -23.59 -10.57 -35.20
C ASN A 469 -23.71 -11.93 -35.90
N HIS A 470 -22.58 -12.58 -36.21
CA HIS A 470 -22.58 -13.91 -36.82
C HIS A 470 -23.04 -15.02 -35.85
N LEU A 471 -22.83 -14.82 -34.53
CA LEU A 471 -23.30 -15.72 -33.49
C LEU A 471 -24.80 -15.54 -33.19
N VAL A 472 -25.31 -14.31 -33.32
CA VAL A 472 -26.75 -14.00 -33.16
C VAL A 472 -27.58 -14.57 -34.32
N SER A 473 -27.11 -14.39 -35.57
CA SER A 473 -27.80 -14.92 -36.77
C SER A 473 -27.81 -16.46 -36.85
N ASN A 474 -26.79 -17.13 -36.30
CA ASN A 474 -26.77 -18.60 -36.13
C ASN A 474 -27.67 -19.10 -34.97
N LYS A 475 -28.08 -18.22 -34.05
CA LYS A 475 -29.05 -18.53 -32.99
C LYS A 475 -30.49 -18.42 -33.50
N GLU A 476 -30.82 -17.35 -34.23
CA GLU A 476 -32.17 -17.17 -34.80
C GLU A 476 -32.56 -18.26 -35.81
N SER A 477 -31.59 -18.79 -36.56
CA SER A 477 -31.83 -19.93 -37.48
C SER A 477 -31.95 -21.29 -36.76
N LYS A 478 -31.58 -21.38 -35.47
CA LYS A 478 -31.77 -22.58 -34.64
C LYS A 478 -33.02 -22.52 -33.75
N GLU A 479 -33.62 -21.34 -33.54
CA GLU A 479 -34.77 -21.16 -32.64
C GLU A 479 -36.15 -21.32 -33.32
N VAL A 480 -36.23 -21.61 -34.63
CA VAL A 480 -37.51 -21.82 -35.34
C VAL A 480 -38.06 -23.26 -35.24
N PHE A 481 -37.43 -24.17 -34.49
CA PHE A 481 -37.97 -25.51 -34.22
C PHE A 481 -38.06 -25.79 -32.71
N HIS A 482 -39.16 -25.34 -32.09
CA HIS A 482 -40.05 -26.15 -31.24
C HIS A 482 -41.01 -25.26 -30.45
N ASP A 483 -42.30 -25.23 -30.84
CA ASP A 483 -43.43 -25.46 -29.94
C ASP A 483 -44.79 -25.39 -30.67
N ALA A 484 -45.57 -26.48 -30.60
CA ALA A 484 -47.04 -26.48 -30.53
C ALA A 484 -47.57 -27.90 -30.27
N ALA A 485 -48.58 -28.01 -29.40
CA ALA A 485 -49.12 -29.22 -28.77
C ALA A 485 -50.38 -29.81 -29.45
N ASP A 486 -50.64 -31.07 -29.08
CA ASP A 486 -51.88 -31.86 -28.96
C ASP A 486 -52.80 -32.24 -30.16
N ASP A 487 -53.14 -33.54 -30.13
CA ASP A 487 -54.32 -34.33 -30.57
C ASP A 487 -54.68 -34.65 -32.05
N GLU A 488 -55.01 -35.95 -32.19
CA GLU A 488 -55.78 -36.72 -33.20
C GLU A 488 -55.26 -36.98 -34.65
N MET A 489 -55.11 -38.29 -34.93
CA MET A 489 -54.83 -39.01 -36.20
C MET A 489 -55.99 -38.88 -37.22
N PRO A 490 -55.84 -39.03 -38.58
CA PRO A 490 -55.13 -40.17 -39.22
C PRO A 490 -54.45 -39.98 -40.61
N VAL A 491 -53.53 -40.92 -40.90
CA VAL A 491 -53.17 -41.64 -42.16
C VAL A 491 -53.54 -41.06 -43.54
N CYS A 492 -52.53 -40.99 -44.44
CA CYS A 492 -52.45 -41.43 -45.86
C CYS A 492 -51.29 -40.64 -46.56
N GLU A 493 -50.13 -41.25 -46.83
CA GLU A 493 -49.70 -41.96 -48.07
C GLU A 493 -49.01 -41.06 -49.12
N GLU A 494 -47.88 -41.56 -49.65
CA GLU A 494 -47.25 -41.25 -50.96
C GLU A 494 -46.57 -39.86 -51.13
N ASP A 495 -45.45 -39.65 -51.84
CA ASP A 495 -44.44 -40.47 -52.50
C ASP A 495 -43.27 -39.53 -52.92
N GLU A 496 -42.11 -40.10 -53.23
CA GLU A 496 -41.08 -39.61 -54.20
C GLU A 496 -40.47 -38.19 -54.09
N SER A 497 -39.28 -37.85 -54.61
CA SER A 497 -37.99 -38.48 -54.93
C SER A 497 -37.08 -37.36 -55.49
N ARG A 498 -35.75 -37.53 -55.37
CA ARG A 498 -34.66 -36.94 -56.21
C ARG A 498 -34.39 -35.41 -56.13
N GLY A 499 -33.14 -34.94 -56.10
CA GLY A 499 -31.84 -35.62 -56.11
C GLY A 499 -30.67 -34.66 -56.43
N SER A 500 -29.46 -35.13 -56.08
CA SER A 500 -28.14 -34.88 -56.71
C SER A 500 -27.59 -33.44 -56.76
N ALA A 501 -26.28 -33.14 -56.76
CA ALA A 501 -25.04 -33.89 -56.84
C ALA A 501 -23.90 -32.95 -56.32
N GLY A 502 -22.87 -33.46 -55.64
CA GLY A 502 -21.53 -33.65 -56.20
C GLY A 502 -20.55 -32.59 -55.66
N SER A 503 -19.29 -32.81 -55.33
CA SER A 503 -18.39 -33.96 -55.52
C SER A 503 -17.11 -33.78 -54.66
N SER A 504 -16.58 -34.92 -54.15
CA SER A 504 -15.16 -35.37 -54.15
C SER A 504 -14.06 -34.48 -53.53
N THR A 505 -13.04 -34.92 -52.77
CA THR A 505 -12.28 -36.20 -52.60
C THR A 505 -11.35 -36.02 -51.37
N SER A 506 -11.36 -36.88 -50.33
CA SER A 506 -10.41 -37.99 -50.01
C SER A 506 -8.90 -37.65 -50.10
N THR A 507 -8.04 -37.94 -49.12
CA THR A 507 -7.53 -39.28 -48.69
C THR A 507 -6.98 -39.27 -47.24
N GLU A 508 -7.48 -40.09 -46.29
CA GLU A 508 -7.01 -41.45 -45.85
C GLU A 508 -5.58 -41.50 -45.24
N SER A 509 -5.37 -41.97 -43.99
CA SER A 509 -5.49 -43.38 -43.58
C SER A 509 -5.40 -43.59 -42.04
N PHE A 510 -5.98 -44.70 -41.57
CA PHE A 510 -6.14 -45.28 -40.19
C PHE A 510 -5.65 -46.76 -40.25
N PRO A 511 -5.75 -47.68 -39.24
CA PRO A 511 -5.87 -47.67 -37.74
C PRO A 511 -4.99 -48.83 -37.10
N PRO A 512 -5.40 -49.71 -36.12
CA PRO A 512 -6.25 -49.67 -34.89
C PRO A 512 -5.58 -50.30 -33.61
N ASN A 513 -6.09 -50.16 -32.37
CA ASN A 513 -6.96 -51.10 -31.59
C ASN A 513 -6.81 -50.76 -30.07
N LEU A 514 -7.70 -51.00 -29.09
CA LEU A 514 -9.03 -51.62 -28.96
C LEU A 514 -9.63 -51.32 -27.55
N SER A 515 -10.96 -51.06 -27.50
CA SER A 515 -12.02 -51.49 -26.53
C SER A 515 -11.89 -51.27 -25.00
N SER A 516 -12.93 -51.14 -24.17
CA SER A 516 -14.36 -50.74 -24.24
C SER A 516 -14.94 -50.86 -22.80
N ASN A 517 -15.72 -49.86 -22.40
CA ASN A 517 -16.65 -49.68 -21.25
C ASN A 517 -17.73 -50.81 -21.02
N PRO A 518 -18.74 -50.76 -20.09
CA PRO A 518 -19.04 -49.98 -18.85
C PRO A 518 -19.72 -50.83 -17.66
N PRO A 519 -20.81 -50.43 -16.92
CA PRO A 519 -20.91 -50.17 -15.45
C PRO A 519 -22.00 -51.09 -14.74
N PRO A 520 -22.84 -50.72 -13.70
CA PRO A 520 -22.85 -49.71 -12.61
C PRO A 520 -23.22 -50.27 -11.18
N GLY A 521 -23.31 -49.43 -10.12
CA GLY A 521 -24.23 -49.65 -8.96
C GLY A 521 -23.70 -49.42 -7.51
N CYS A 522 -24.33 -48.50 -6.77
CA CYS A 522 -24.25 -48.25 -5.29
C CYS A 522 -25.30 -49.14 -4.54
N PRO A 523 -25.58 -49.12 -3.20
CA PRO A 523 -24.96 -48.54 -1.97
C PRO A 523 -24.95 -49.49 -0.71
N PHE A 524 -24.55 -49.00 0.49
CA PHE A 524 -25.05 -49.28 1.88
C PHE A 524 -24.06 -49.55 3.06
N HIS A 525 -24.60 -49.24 4.25
CA HIS A 525 -24.12 -48.92 5.62
C HIS A 525 -23.69 -50.10 6.57
N VAL A 526 -22.66 -49.88 7.43
CA VAL A 526 -22.61 -49.90 8.96
C VAL A 526 -23.19 -51.12 9.76
N PRO A 527 -22.78 -51.50 11.01
CA PRO A 527 -21.52 -51.58 11.83
C PRO A 527 -21.44 -52.94 12.65
N PRO A 528 -21.08 -53.10 13.98
CA PRO A 528 -20.03 -52.58 14.90
C PRO A 528 -19.21 -53.65 15.74
N ALA A 529 -18.04 -53.24 16.30
CA ALA A 529 -17.41 -53.52 17.64
C ALA A 529 -17.09 -54.98 18.17
N PRO A 530 -16.49 -55.19 19.38
CA PRO A 530 -15.04 -55.39 19.75
C PRO A 530 -14.81 -56.70 20.60
N PRO A 531 -13.92 -56.90 21.64
CA PRO A 531 -12.59 -56.39 22.08
C PRO A 531 -11.54 -57.49 22.56
N GLY A 532 -10.34 -57.10 23.06
CA GLY A 532 -9.52 -57.81 24.11
C GLY A 532 -8.07 -58.23 23.75
N SER A 533 -6.99 -57.62 24.33
CA SER A 533 -6.11 -58.06 25.48
C SER A 533 -5.15 -59.25 25.16
N ASP A 534 -3.87 -59.39 25.57
CA ASP A 534 -3.05 -58.86 26.68
C ASP A 534 -1.55 -59.36 26.57
N GLN A 535 -0.59 -58.66 27.22
CA GLN A 535 0.66 -59.15 27.93
C GLN A 535 1.87 -59.78 27.15
N ALA A 536 3.18 -59.71 27.52
CA ALA A 536 3.89 -59.40 28.79
C ALA A 536 5.46 -59.36 28.69
N LEU A 537 6.12 -58.70 29.68
CA LEU A 537 7.39 -58.99 30.43
C LEU A 537 8.79 -58.93 29.73
N ALA A 538 9.93 -58.48 30.30
CA ALA A 538 10.38 -58.14 31.66
C ALA A 538 11.69 -57.28 31.68
N THR A 539 11.98 -56.60 32.81
CA THR A 539 13.23 -55.88 33.18
C THR A 539 13.98 -56.58 34.32
N PRO A 540 15.26 -56.25 34.64
CA PRO A 540 15.57 -55.52 35.91
C PRO A 540 16.91 -54.70 35.86
N LYS A 541 17.36 -53.80 36.76
CA LYS A 541 16.89 -53.05 37.95
C LYS A 541 17.97 -51.97 38.27
N ALA A 542 17.56 -50.89 38.96
CA ALA A 542 18.29 -49.66 39.32
C ALA A 542 19.22 -49.77 40.56
N PRO A 543 19.86 -48.66 41.03
CA PRO A 543 19.18 -47.85 42.07
C PRO A 543 19.45 -46.30 42.12
N THR A 544 18.37 -45.57 42.46
CA THR A 544 18.23 -44.38 43.37
C THR A 544 18.90 -43.03 43.02
N SER A 545 18.37 -41.81 43.23
CA SER A 545 17.15 -41.18 43.81
C SER A 545 17.23 -39.68 43.40
N LYS A 546 16.18 -38.85 43.15
CA LYS A 546 15.08 -38.34 43.99
C LYS A 546 14.06 -37.59 43.10
N ILE A 547 12.82 -37.54 43.58
CA ILE A 547 11.60 -37.01 42.95
C ILE A 547 11.40 -35.50 43.23
N ARG A 548 10.81 -34.77 42.26
CA ARG A 548 9.80 -33.71 42.47
C ARG A 548 8.66 -33.85 41.43
N PRO A 549 7.43 -33.37 41.73
CA PRO A 549 6.17 -33.93 41.24
C PRO A 549 5.73 -33.38 39.87
N GLY A 550 5.30 -34.28 38.98
CA GLY A 550 4.71 -33.95 37.69
C GLY A 550 3.19 -33.74 37.79
N SER A 551 2.72 -32.69 37.12
CA SER A 551 1.33 -32.33 36.88
C SER A 551 0.54 -33.45 36.17
N PRO A 552 -0.80 -33.52 36.35
CA PRO A 552 -1.62 -34.53 35.68
C PRO A 552 -1.62 -34.30 34.16
N SER A 553 -1.33 -35.36 33.40
CA SER A 553 -1.36 -35.34 31.94
C SER A 553 -2.79 -35.12 31.42
N ALA A 554 -2.97 -34.14 30.54
CA ALA A 554 -4.25 -33.83 29.91
C ALA A 554 -4.76 -35.02 29.05
N PRO A 555 -6.09 -35.24 28.98
CA PRO A 555 -6.68 -36.28 28.13
C PRO A 555 -6.39 -36.02 26.64
N ALA A 556 -6.37 -37.08 25.84
CA ALA A 556 -6.12 -37.00 24.40
C ALA A 556 -7.15 -36.08 23.70
N PRO A 557 -6.72 -35.22 22.75
CA PRO A 557 -7.61 -34.27 22.08
C PRO A 557 -8.68 -34.99 21.26
N SER A 558 -9.92 -34.49 21.31
CA SER A 558 -11.00 -34.96 20.43
C SER A 558 -10.63 -34.79 18.96
N GLN A 559 -11.22 -35.60 18.06
CA GLN A 559 -11.01 -35.48 16.61
C GLN A 559 -11.26 -34.05 16.11
N PHE A 560 -12.26 -33.38 16.70
CA PHE A 560 -12.59 -31.98 16.43
C PHE A 560 -11.46 -31.01 16.82
N ASP A 561 -10.90 -31.16 18.03
CA ASP A 561 -9.80 -30.30 18.49
C ASP A 561 -8.52 -30.53 17.68
N ALA A 562 -8.27 -31.77 17.23
CA ALA A 562 -7.16 -32.08 16.33
C ALA A 562 -7.30 -31.35 14.97
N VAL A 563 -8.51 -31.29 14.40
CA VAL A 563 -8.80 -30.56 13.16
C VAL A 563 -8.54 -29.06 13.33
N ARG A 564 -9.04 -28.46 14.42
CA ARG A 564 -8.83 -27.04 14.77
C ARG A 564 -7.34 -26.71 14.98
N ARG A 565 -6.64 -27.48 15.83
CA ARG A 565 -5.19 -27.31 16.06
C ARG A 565 -4.40 -27.44 14.76
N GLY A 566 -4.79 -28.38 13.89
CA GLY A 566 -4.19 -28.53 12.57
C GLY A 566 -4.39 -27.32 11.66
N LEU A 567 -5.58 -26.71 11.67
CA LEU A 567 -5.91 -25.53 10.87
C LEU A 567 -5.07 -24.30 11.27
N TYR A 568 -4.83 -24.10 12.57
CA TYR A 568 -4.06 -22.95 13.07
C TYR A 568 -2.59 -23.28 13.39
N SER A 569 -2.10 -24.44 12.94
CA SER A 569 -0.72 -24.85 13.12
C SER A 569 0.22 -24.12 12.15
N GLN A 570 1.44 -23.84 12.60
CA GLN A 570 2.52 -23.37 11.74
C GLN A 570 3.27 -24.51 11.01
N ARG A 571 2.88 -25.78 11.19
CA ARG A 571 3.60 -26.94 10.63
C ARG A 571 3.81 -26.87 9.12
N ASN A 572 2.83 -26.32 8.39
CA ASN A 572 2.85 -26.21 6.93
C ASN A 572 3.31 -24.82 6.45
N VAL A 573 3.80 -23.97 7.35
CA VAL A 573 4.35 -22.66 7.00
C VAL A 573 5.82 -22.83 6.62
N PRO A 574 6.27 -22.29 5.47
CA PRO A 574 7.68 -22.33 5.09
C PRO A 574 8.58 -21.76 6.21
N THR A 575 9.71 -22.41 6.46
CA THR A 575 10.62 -22.07 7.58
C THR A 575 11.01 -20.59 7.58
N VAL A 576 11.29 -20.01 6.41
CA VAL A 576 11.64 -18.58 6.27
C VAL A 576 10.49 -17.68 6.74
N LEU A 577 9.25 -18.01 6.41
CA LEU A 577 8.07 -17.25 6.86
C LEU A 577 7.80 -17.45 8.35
N ALA A 578 8.00 -18.65 8.88
CA ALA A 578 7.88 -18.92 10.32
C ALA A 578 8.96 -18.18 11.13
N GLN A 579 10.18 -18.10 10.60
CA GLN A 579 11.28 -17.32 11.17
C GLN A 579 11.00 -15.81 11.11
N ALA A 580 10.53 -15.30 9.97
CA ALA A 580 10.13 -13.90 9.82
C ALA A 580 8.98 -13.53 10.77
N TYR A 581 7.96 -14.39 10.90
CA TYR A 581 6.91 -14.24 11.89
C TYR A 581 7.48 -14.15 13.31
N SER A 582 8.40 -15.06 13.67
CA SER A 582 9.01 -15.09 14.99
C SER A 582 9.89 -13.87 15.27
N SER A 583 10.57 -13.31 14.25
CA SER A 583 11.37 -12.09 14.40
C SER A 583 10.53 -10.83 14.55
N GLU A 584 9.37 -10.77 13.89
CA GLU A 584 8.47 -9.61 13.98
C GLU A 584 7.63 -9.63 15.26
N VAL A 585 7.10 -10.79 15.64
CA VAL A 585 6.18 -10.93 16.78
C VAL A 585 6.92 -11.23 18.10
N GLY A 586 8.16 -11.71 18.02
CA GLY A 586 8.98 -12.06 19.18
C GLY A 586 8.67 -13.45 19.77
N PRO A 587 9.39 -13.86 20.83
CA PRO A 587 9.32 -15.21 21.41
C PRO A 587 8.03 -15.50 22.19
N HIS A 588 7.29 -14.45 22.57
CA HIS A 588 6.06 -14.55 23.35
C HIS A 588 4.97 -13.75 22.62
N PRO A 589 4.35 -14.31 21.56
CA PRO A 589 3.30 -13.62 20.84
C PRO A 589 2.12 -13.32 21.78
N PRO A 590 1.41 -12.20 21.56
CA PRO A 590 0.20 -11.89 22.33
C PRO A 590 -0.86 -12.99 22.13
N LEU A 591 -1.74 -13.12 23.12
CA LEU A 591 -2.94 -13.96 23.08
C LEU A 591 -4.16 -13.07 22.80
N PRO A 592 -4.59 -12.93 21.54
CA PRO A 592 -5.63 -11.97 21.18
C PRO A 592 -7.04 -12.54 21.32
N PHE A 593 -7.85 -11.97 22.20
CA PHE A 593 -9.30 -12.15 22.21
C PHE A 593 -9.98 -11.00 21.46
N LEU A 594 -9.69 -10.91 20.16
CA LEU A 594 -10.08 -9.80 19.28
C LEU A 594 -10.79 -10.25 18.00
N ASP A 595 -11.28 -11.49 17.88
CA ASP A 595 -11.87 -12.01 16.63
C ASP A 595 -13.10 -11.22 16.12
N HIS A 596 -13.79 -10.50 17.01
CA HIS A 596 -14.86 -9.57 16.64
C HIS A 596 -14.36 -8.28 15.95
N ALA A 597 -13.05 -8.02 15.98
CA ALA A 597 -12.38 -6.87 15.38
C ALA A 597 -11.42 -7.32 14.27
N TRP A 598 -10.58 -8.32 14.56
CA TRP A 598 -9.58 -8.89 13.66
C TRP A 598 -9.52 -10.40 13.86
N GLY A 599 -10.04 -11.16 12.90
CA GLY A 599 -10.06 -12.61 12.97
C GLY A 599 -8.70 -13.24 12.76
N LYS A 600 -8.57 -14.52 13.16
CA LYS A 600 -7.35 -15.28 12.92
C LYS A 600 -7.37 -15.98 11.57
N THR A 601 -6.44 -15.62 10.68
CA THR A 601 -6.19 -16.37 9.45
C THR A 601 -5.41 -17.67 9.72
N PRO A 602 -5.88 -18.83 9.23
CA PRO A 602 -5.10 -20.06 9.19
C PRO A 602 -3.76 -19.83 8.47
N PRO A 603 -2.59 -20.11 9.10
CA PRO A 603 -1.30 -19.77 8.53
C PRO A 603 -1.02 -20.42 7.17
N ASP A 604 -1.47 -21.66 6.99
CA ASP A 604 -1.30 -22.41 5.74
C ASP A 604 -2.19 -21.87 4.61
N ALA A 605 -3.41 -21.39 4.92
CA ALA A 605 -4.28 -20.70 3.97
C ALA A 605 -3.64 -19.40 3.49
N HIS A 606 -3.04 -18.63 4.41
CA HIS A 606 -2.33 -17.41 4.06
C HIS A 606 -1.17 -17.69 3.09
N VAL A 607 -0.34 -18.69 3.38
CA VAL A 607 0.77 -19.11 2.50
C VAL A 607 0.25 -19.54 1.12
N ALA A 608 -0.83 -20.32 1.06
CA ALA A 608 -1.42 -20.76 -0.20
C ALA A 608 -1.94 -19.57 -1.03
N ALA A 609 -2.63 -18.63 -0.38
CA ALA A 609 -3.13 -17.41 -1.01
C ALA A 609 -1.98 -16.53 -1.52
N THR A 610 -0.92 -16.33 -0.74
CA THR A 610 0.27 -15.56 -1.16
C THR A 610 0.94 -16.19 -2.37
N LYS A 611 1.07 -17.53 -2.43
CA LYS A 611 1.62 -18.22 -3.61
C LYS A 611 0.75 -17.98 -4.85
N ARG A 612 -0.58 -18.09 -4.71
CA ARG A 612 -1.52 -17.84 -5.81
C ARG A 612 -1.48 -16.38 -6.26
N GLN A 613 -1.40 -15.45 -5.32
CA GLN A 613 -1.27 -14.02 -5.59
C GLN A 613 0.04 -13.71 -6.34
N TYR A 614 1.17 -14.25 -5.89
CA TYR A 614 2.45 -14.10 -6.58
C TYR A 614 2.37 -14.61 -8.02
N ALA A 615 1.77 -15.78 -8.24
CA ALA A 615 1.57 -16.32 -9.58
C ALA A 615 0.66 -15.45 -10.46
N LEU A 616 -0.37 -14.82 -9.89
CA LEU A 616 -1.26 -13.89 -10.62
C LEU A 616 -0.50 -12.66 -11.10
N TYR A 617 0.36 -12.06 -10.28
CA TYR A 617 1.13 -10.88 -10.69
C TYR A 617 2.06 -11.14 -11.88
N GLN A 618 2.56 -12.36 -12.04
CA GLN A 618 3.38 -12.74 -13.19
C GLN A 618 2.58 -12.89 -14.50
N ARG A 619 1.23 -12.90 -14.44
CA ARG A 619 0.36 -13.07 -15.62
C ARG A 619 -0.06 -11.76 -16.29
N GLY A 620 0.22 -10.60 -15.70
CA GLY A 620 -0.23 -9.30 -16.23
C GLY A 620 -1.75 -9.26 -16.43
N ASN A 621 -2.24 -8.80 -17.59
CA ASN A 621 -3.68 -8.69 -17.87
C ASN A 621 -4.42 -10.04 -17.87
N ALA A 622 -3.76 -11.17 -18.15
CA ALA A 622 -4.39 -12.49 -18.05
C ALA A 622 -4.73 -12.89 -16.59
N ALA A 623 -4.27 -12.13 -15.60
CA ALA A 623 -4.73 -12.28 -14.22
C ALA A 623 -6.22 -11.94 -14.06
N TRP A 624 -6.77 -11.04 -14.90
CA TRP A 624 -8.19 -10.69 -14.87
C TRP A 624 -9.08 -11.90 -15.16
N ASP A 625 -8.69 -12.73 -16.14
CA ASP A 625 -9.43 -13.94 -16.48
C ASP A 625 -9.50 -14.92 -15.30
N VAL A 626 -8.41 -15.05 -14.53
CA VAL A 626 -8.39 -15.90 -13.33
C VAL A 626 -9.19 -15.28 -12.19
N ILE A 627 -9.09 -13.96 -11.99
CA ILE A 627 -9.82 -13.27 -10.92
C ILE A 627 -11.34 -13.36 -11.18
N PHE A 628 -11.80 -12.98 -12.38
CA PHE A 628 -13.21 -12.97 -12.74
C PHE A 628 -13.77 -14.35 -13.11
N GLY A 629 -12.96 -15.23 -13.72
CA GLY A 629 -13.38 -16.55 -14.17
C GLY A 629 -13.28 -17.65 -13.11
N ASP A 630 -12.33 -17.54 -12.17
CA ASP A 630 -12.11 -18.59 -11.16
C ASP A 630 -12.34 -18.09 -9.73
N VAL A 631 -11.62 -17.03 -9.31
CA VAL A 631 -11.56 -16.62 -7.90
C VAL A 631 -12.89 -16.03 -7.41
N LEU A 632 -13.49 -15.11 -8.17
CA LEU A 632 -14.79 -14.52 -7.83
C LEU A 632 -15.89 -15.58 -7.80
N PRO A 633 -16.12 -16.39 -8.87
CA PRO A 633 -17.15 -17.42 -8.85
C PRO A 633 -16.99 -18.39 -7.69
N GLU A 634 -15.77 -18.88 -7.43
CA GLU A 634 -15.52 -19.78 -6.31
C GLU A 634 -15.83 -19.11 -4.95
N SER A 635 -15.50 -17.83 -4.79
CA SER A 635 -15.83 -17.07 -3.58
C SER A 635 -17.34 -16.90 -3.39
N ILE A 636 -18.07 -16.62 -4.48
CA ILE A 636 -19.53 -16.49 -4.48
C ILE A 636 -20.16 -17.81 -4.03
N GLU A 637 -19.69 -18.95 -4.54
CA GLU A 637 -20.19 -20.27 -4.15
C GLU A 637 -19.97 -20.58 -2.68
N TYR A 638 -18.83 -20.17 -2.10
CA TYR A 638 -18.61 -20.33 -0.66
C TYR A 638 -19.50 -19.42 0.18
N ILE A 639 -19.77 -18.19 -0.27
CA ILE A 639 -20.70 -17.28 0.40
C ILE A 639 -22.12 -17.84 0.34
N LYS A 640 -22.56 -18.30 -0.83
CA LYS A 640 -23.85 -18.97 -1.02
C LYS A 640 -23.97 -20.21 -0.14
N TRP A 641 -22.92 -21.02 -0.05
CA TRP A 641 -22.88 -22.20 0.83
C TRP A 641 -23.00 -21.85 2.31
N ILE A 642 -22.24 -20.87 2.81
CA ILE A 642 -22.30 -20.43 4.22
C ILE A 642 -23.70 -19.91 4.57
N LEU A 643 -24.29 -19.14 3.66
CA LEU A 643 -25.55 -18.44 3.89
C LEU A 643 -26.77 -19.23 3.40
N GLY A 644 -26.61 -20.39 2.77
CA GLY A 644 -27.71 -21.15 2.17
C GLY A 644 -28.53 -20.33 1.17
N ILE A 645 -27.87 -19.59 0.28
CA ILE A 645 -28.52 -18.73 -0.74
C ILE A 645 -28.80 -19.54 -2.02
N GLY A 646 -29.95 -19.32 -2.65
CA GLY A 646 -30.30 -19.93 -3.94
C GLY A 646 -29.55 -19.35 -5.15
N GLU A 647 -29.60 -20.04 -6.30
CA GLU A 647 -28.78 -19.69 -7.47
C GLU A 647 -29.05 -18.31 -8.08
N GLY A 648 -30.28 -17.82 -7.99
CA GLY A 648 -30.70 -16.56 -8.62
C GLY A 648 -30.19 -15.28 -7.94
N ALA A 649 -29.70 -15.35 -6.70
CA ALA A 649 -29.13 -14.19 -6.03
C ALA A 649 -27.68 -13.95 -6.47
N SER A 650 -27.31 -12.67 -6.65
CA SER A 650 -25.93 -12.29 -6.94
C SER A 650 -25.18 -11.87 -5.68
N VAL A 651 -23.86 -11.98 -5.72
CA VAL A 651 -22.96 -11.56 -4.64
C VAL A 651 -21.91 -10.63 -5.23
N GLU A 652 -21.88 -9.40 -4.73
CA GLU A 652 -21.05 -8.33 -5.28
C GLU A 652 -20.03 -7.84 -4.25
N PHE A 653 -18.86 -7.41 -4.69
CA PHE A 653 -17.69 -7.18 -3.82
C PHE A 653 -17.28 -5.72 -3.74
N GLY A 654 -16.66 -5.35 -2.61
CA GLY A 654 -16.09 -4.03 -2.37
C GLY A 654 -14.95 -4.09 -1.36
N HIS A 655 -14.27 -2.97 -1.13
CA HIS A 655 -13.17 -2.88 -0.17
C HIS A 655 -13.66 -2.94 1.28
N ASN A 656 -14.88 -2.48 1.53
CA ASN A 656 -15.52 -2.52 2.83
C ASN A 656 -17.05 -2.46 2.68
N SER A 657 -17.79 -2.83 3.73
CA SER A 657 -19.26 -2.83 3.71
C SER A 657 -19.85 -1.44 3.46
N HIS A 658 -19.19 -0.39 3.98
CA HIS A 658 -19.66 0.98 3.85
C HIS A 658 -19.67 1.47 2.40
N GLU A 659 -18.66 1.11 1.61
CA GLU A 659 -18.61 1.38 0.17
C GLU A 659 -19.79 0.75 -0.57
N LEU A 660 -20.04 -0.54 -0.34
CA LEU A 660 -21.16 -1.28 -0.96
C LEU A 660 -22.52 -0.67 -0.59
N VAL A 661 -22.72 -0.38 0.70
CA VAL A 661 -23.93 0.28 1.20
C VAL A 661 -24.08 1.69 0.61
N SER A 662 -22.98 2.42 0.44
CA SER A 662 -23.01 3.77 -0.16
C SER A 662 -23.36 3.73 -1.64
N ARG A 663 -22.87 2.75 -2.40
CA ARG A 663 -23.30 2.53 -3.80
C ARG A 663 -24.78 2.19 -3.88
N LEU A 664 -25.25 1.24 -3.07
CA LEU A 664 -26.65 0.87 -3.02
C LEU A 664 -27.54 2.08 -2.66
N LEU A 665 -27.18 2.82 -1.61
CA LEU A 665 -27.91 4.03 -1.19
C LEU A 665 -27.92 5.10 -2.27
N SER A 666 -26.86 5.22 -3.07
CA SER A 666 -26.74 6.24 -4.12
C SER A 666 -27.85 6.13 -5.18
N ILE A 667 -28.42 4.94 -5.41
CA ILE A 667 -29.60 4.75 -6.28
C ILE A 667 -30.77 5.58 -5.74
N LYS A 668 -31.04 5.51 -4.43
CA LYS A 668 -32.12 6.28 -3.79
C LYS A 668 -31.79 7.76 -3.62
N MET A 669 -30.50 8.14 -3.68
CA MET A 669 -30.09 9.55 -3.63
C MET A 669 -30.42 10.30 -4.92
N GLU A 670 -30.67 9.62 -6.03
CA GLU A 670 -30.99 10.24 -7.32
C GLU A 670 -32.19 11.19 -7.23
N LYS A 671 -33.21 10.85 -6.43
CA LYS A 671 -34.36 11.74 -6.18
C LYS A 671 -34.01 13.06 -5.52
N LEU A 672 -32.88 13.13 -4.81
CA LEU A 672 -32.37 14.37 -4.21
C LEU A 672 -31.73 15.28 -5.27
N LEU A 673 -31.20 14.68 -6.34
CA LEU A 673 -30.46 15.35 -7.41
C LEU A 673 -31.37 15.76 -8.57
N LEU A 674 -32.38 14.95 -8.90
CA LEU A 674 -33.28 15.18 -10.05
C LEU A 674 -34.36 16.25 -9.81
N GLY A 675 -34.35 16.94 -8.66
CA GLY A 675 -35.06 18.21 -8.50
C GLY A 675 -36.59 18.12 -8.34
N ASP A 676 -37.17 16.95 -8.11
CA ASP A 676 -38.56 16.88 -7.68
C ASP A 676 -38.66 17.45 -6.26
N ASN A 677 -39.15 18.69 -6.13
CA ASN A 677 -39.13 19.50 -4.91
C ASN A 677 -39.98 18.94 -3.75
N SER A 678 -40.51 17.71 -3.88
CA SER A 678 -41.38 17.05 -2.91
C SER A 678 -40.75 15.82 -2.21
N GLY A 679 -39.66 15.24 -2.74
CA GLY A 679 -39.12 13.97 -2.25
C GLY A 679 -38.15 14.06 -1.07
N GLN A 680 -38.39 13.29 0.01
CA GLN A 680 -37.43 13.07 1.11
C GLN A 680 -36.81 11.67 1.00
N LEU A 681 -35.49 11.55 1.17
CA LEU A 681 -34.80 10.27 1.42
C LEU A 681 -35.07 9.83 2.88
N ARG A 682 -35.82 8.75 3.06
CA ARG A 682 -36.27 8.24 4.35
C ARG A 682 -35.60 6.91 4.67
N ILE A 683 -34.96 6.85 5.83
CA ILE A 683 -34.19 5.69 6.27
C ILE A 683 -34.68 5.29 7.67
N LEU A 684 -35.00 4.02 7.86
CA LEU A 684 -35.27 3.44 9.17
C LEU A 684 -34.09 2.58 9.61
N THR A 685 -33.60 2.77 10.83
CA THR A 685 -32.44 2.04 11.35
C THR A 685 -32.46 1.93 12.87
N THR A 686 -31.38 1.43 13.49
CA THR A 686 -31.25 1.33 14.95
C THR A 686 -30.34 2.40 15.54
N ASP A 687 -30.36 2.54 16.86
CA ASP A 687 -29.47 3.44 17.62
C ASP A 687 -28.05 2.86 17.83
N THR A 688 -27.74 1.70 17.25
CA THR A 688 -26.48 0.98 17.48
C THR A 688 -25.71 0.61 16.22
N GLU A 689 -26.06 1.18 15.07
CA GLU A 689 -25.34 0.90 13.82
C GLU A 689 -23.87 1.34 13.87
N PHE A 690 -23.03 0.62 13.13
CA PHE A 690 -21.59 0.87 13.12
C PHE A 690 -21.24 2.30 12.67
N TYR A 691 -20.08 2.79 13.15
CA TYR A 691 -19.69 4.19 13.00
C TYR A 691 -19.68 4.69 11.55
N SER A 692 -19.32 3.87 10.56
CA SER A 692 -19.32 4.30 9.16
C SER A 692 -20.73 4.64 8.67
N PHE A 693 -21.72 3.79 8.95
CA PHE A 693 -23.12 4.05 8.60
C PHE A 693 -23.66 5.24 9.41
N THR A 694 -23.49 5.22 10.72
CA THR A 694 -23.94 6.30 11.63
C THR A 694 -23.36 7.66 11.21
N ARG A 695 -22.07 7.72 10.88
CA ARG A 695 -21.41 8.94 10.41
C ARG A 695 -22.00 9.43 9.09
N GLN A 696 -22.20 8.53 8.13
CA GLN A 696 -22.75 8.89 6.82
C GLN A 696 -24.18 9.43 6.95
N MET A 697 -25.02 8.78 7.76
CA MET A 697 -26.39 9.22 8.02
C MET A 697 -26.42 10.60 8.67
N ASN A 698 -25.58 10.82 9.69
CA ASN A 698 -25.43 12.14 10.32
C ASN A 698 -24.99 13.21 9.31
N ARG A 699 -24.02 12.90 8.44
CA ARG A 699 -23.52 13.86 7.45
C ARG A 699 -24.60 14.24 6.44
N LEU A 700 -25.43 13.29 6.01
CA LEU A 700 -26.55 13.54 5.10
C LEU A 700 -27.62 14.42 5.76
N MET A 701 -27.93 14.19 7.04
CA MET A 701 -28.89 15.01 7.80
C MET A 701 -28.41 16.43 8.12
N MET A 702 -27.09 16.70 8.14
CA MET A 702 -26.55 18.04 8.42
C MET A 702 -26.92 19.11 7.36
N ASN A 703 -27.35 18.70 6.17
CA ASN A 703 -27.77 19.66 5.15
C ASN A 703 -29.06 20.36 5.62
N LYS A 704 -29.10 21.70 5.62
CA LYS A 704 -30.20 22.54 6.17
C LYS A 704 -31.57 22.39 5.46
N SER A 705 -31.71 21.44 4.54
CA SER A 705 -32.96 21.11 3.85
C SER A 705 -33.46 19.76 4.39
N PRO A 706 -34.74 19.60 4.76
CA PRO A 706 -35.29 18.38 5.38
C PRO A 706 -35.42 17.21 4.38
N LYS A 707 -34.52 17.13 3.41
CA LYS A 707 -34.53 16.16 2.31
C LYS A 707 -34.02 14.79 2.71
N VAL A 708 -33.40 14.63 3.88
CA VAL A 708 -33.00 13.34 4.43
C VAL A 708 -33.56 13.19 5.84
N VAL A 709 -34.33 12.12 6.06
CA VAL A 709 -34.98 11.77 7.32
C VAL A 709 -34.48 10.40 7.74
N VAL A 710 -33.77 10.34 8.87
CA VAL A 710 -33.34 9.07 9.47
C VAL A 710 -34.09 8.90 10.78
N GLU A 711 -34.85 7.82 10.88
CA GLU A 711 -35.55 7.45 12.10
C GLU A 711 -34.87 6.23 12.72
N THR A 712 -34.66 6.28 14.03
CA THR A 712 -34.02 5.20 14.78
C THR A 712 -35.01 4.49 15.71
N VAL A 713 -34.86 3.18 15.84
CA VAL A 713 -35.54 2.37 16.86
C VAL A 713 -34.50 1.92 17.86
N ALA A 714 -34.71 2.23 19.14
CA ALA A 714 -33.82 1.79 20.20
C ALA A 714 -33.83 0.26 20.29
N ILE A 715 -32.65 -0.37 20.35
CA ILE A 715 -32.57 -1.83 20.46
C ILE A 715 -33.10 -2.34 21.82
N HIS A 716 -33.03 -1.52 22.87
CA HIS A 716 -33.50 -1.90 24.20
C HIS A 716 -34.95 -1.49 24.48
N PRO A 717 -35.73 -2.33 25.18
CA PRO A 717 -35.42 -3.72 25.57
C PRO A 717 -35.33 -4.67 24.36
N ILE A 718 -34.37 -5.61 24.38
CA ILE A 718 -34.11 -6.53 23.24
C ILE A 718 -35.33 -7.41 22.96
N SER A 719 -35.98 -7.92 24.00
CA SER A 719 -37.10 -8.86 23.89
C SER A 719 -38.28 -8.37 23.05
N SER A 720 -38.53 -7.05 23.00
CA SER A 720 -39.59 -6.45 22.19
C SER A 720 -39.05 -5.70 20.96
N PHE A 721 -37.75 -5.82 20.64
CA PHE A 721 -37.13 -5.02 19.58
C PHE A 721 -37.80 -5.25 18.23
N ALA A 722 -37.99 -6.51 17.85
CA ALA A 722 -38.63 -6.86 16.58
C ALA A 722 -40.03 -6.24 16.45
N GLU A 723 -40.83 -6.27 17.51
CA GLU A 723 -42.18 -5.70 17.55
C GLU A 723 -42.17 -4.18 17.38
N ARG A 724 -41.31 -3.47 18.15
CA ARG A 724 -41.18 -2.01 18.03
C ARG A 724 -40.64 -1.60 16.67
N PHE A 725 -39.70 -2.35 16.12
CA PHE A 725 -39.14 -2.09 14.79
C PHE A 725 -40.22 -2.24 13.72
N LYS A 726 -41.02 -3.31 13.81
CA LYS A 726 -42.18 -3.56 12.95
C LYS A 726 -43.25 -2.48 13.07
N GLU A 727 -43.59 -2.07 14.29
CA GLU A 727 -44.55 -1.00 14.55
C GLU A 727 -44.07 0.30 13.90
N LYS A 728 -42.80 0.68 14.12
CA LYS A 728 -42.23 1.89 13.54
C LYS A 728 -42.18 1.86 12.02
N LEU A 729 -41.81 0.72 11.43
CA LEU A 729 -41.85 0.49 10.00
C LEU A 729 -43.27 0.69 9.44
N SER A 730 -44.26 0.14 10.14
CA SER A 730 -45.69 0.17 9.78
C SER A 730 -46.34 1.53 9.98
N SER A 731 -45.92 2.30 10.98
CA SER A 731 -46.52 3.60 11.37
C SER A 731 -45.76 4.81 10.81
N GLY A 732 -44.63 4.59 10.12
CA GLY A 732 -43.81 5.63 9.52
C GLY A 732 -44.58 6.55 8.58
N LYS A 733 -44.19 7.82 8.49
CA LYS A 733 -44.82 8.78 7.57
C LYS A 733 -44.22 8.62 6.17
N GLY A 734 -45.01 8.21 5.18
CA GLY A 734 -44.53 8.06 3.79
C GLY A 734 -43.70 6.79 3.53
N ALA A 735 -43.24 6.64 2.28
CA ALA A 735 -42.47 5.48 1.85
C ALA A 735 -41.02 5.52 2.37
N TRP A 736 -40.50 4.37 2.81
CA TRP A 736 -39.11 4.19 3.20
C TRP A 736 -38.26 3.85 1.98
N ASP A 737 -37.09 4.49 1.85
CA ASP A 737 -36.14 4.17 0.78
C ASP A 737 -35.17 3.08 1.18
N MET A 738 -34.78 3.07 2.45
CA MET A 738 -33.89 2.07 3.00
C MET A 738 -34.28 1.73 4.43
N VAL A 739 -34.29 0.44 4.74
CA VAL A 739 -34.34 -0.10 6.09
C VAL A 739 -33.00 -0.77 6.32
N TYR A 740 -32.23 -0.33 7.32
CA TYR A 740 -30.88 -0.85 7.59
C TYR A 740 -30.78 -1.30 9.03
N VAL A 741 -30.39 -2.55 9.27
CA VAL A 741 -30.27 -3.12 10.61
C VAL A 741 -29.10 -4.09 10.72
N SER A 742 -28.29 -3.93 11.76
CA SER A 742 -27.27 -4.93 12.12
C SER A 742 -27.89 -6.19 12.73
N GLN A 743 -27.50 -7.38 12.26
CA GLN A 743 -27.90 -8.66 12.87
C GLN A 743 -27.32 -8.80 14.29
N CYS A 744 -26.04 -8.43 14.43
CA CYS A 744 -25.29 -8.46 15.69
C CYS A 744 -24.77 -7.05 16.00
N VAL A 745 -24.94 -6.61 17.24
CA VAL A 745 -24.52 -5.27 17.66
C VAL A 745 -23.00 -5.23 17.74
N TYR A 746 -22.38 -4.27 17.07
CA TYR A 746 -20.92 -4.20 17.01
C TYR A 746 -20.28 -3.87 18.36
N SER A 747 -20.98 -3.10 19.21
CA SER A 747 -20.43 -2.53 20.45
C SER A 747 -20.58 -3.42 21.66
N THR A 748 -21.57 -4.32 21.64
CA THR A 748 -22.00 -5.13 22.77
C THR A 748 -22.17 -6.60 22.33
N GLN A 749 -22.77 -7.44 23.15
CA GLN A 749 -22.78 -8.90 22.96
C GLN A 749 -24.00 -9.43 22.20
N GLU A 750 -25.01 -8.59 21.97
CA GLU A 750 -26.33 -9.00 21.50
C GLU A 750 -26.39 -9.27 19.99
N THR A 751 -26.98 -10.41 19.65
CA THR A 751 -27.63 -10.65 18.37
C THR A 751 -29.06 -10.15 18.50
N ILE A 752 -29.42 -9.09 17.77
CA ILE A 752 -30.73 -8.43 17.93
C ILE A 752 -31.77 -8.97 16.96
N ILE A 753 -31.34 -9.78 15.99
CA ILE A 753 -32.21 -10.53 15.10
C ILE A 753 -31.92 -12.02 15.26
N LEU A 754 -32.71 -12.69 16.11
CA LEU A 754 -32.52 -14.09 16.49
C LEU A 754 -33.02 -15.03 15.42
N ASP A 755 -34.29 -14.86 15.08
CA ASP A 755 -34.92 -15.52 13.97
C ASP A 755 -34.92 -14.57 12.79
N LEU A 756 -33.79 -14.58 12.08
CA LEU A 756 -33.61 -13.72 10.93
C LEU A 756 -34.63 -14.01 9.83
N GLY A 757 -35.08 -15.26 9.67
CA GLY A 757 -36.11 -15.62 8.70
C GLY A 757 -37.46 -14.97 9.02
N ASN A 758 -37.94 -15.11 10.25
CA ASN A 758 -39.20 -14.50 10.68
C ASN A 758 -39.12 -12.97 10.69
N PHE A 759 -38.02 -12.39 11.18
CA PHE A 759 -37.85 -10.94 11.17
C PHE A 759 -37.88 -10.37 9.75
N VAL A 760 -37.21 -11.03 8.81
CA VAL A 760 -37.22 -10.62 7.40
C VAL A 760 -38.60 -10.73 6.79
N THR A 761 -39.31 -11.83 7.06
CA THR A 761 -40.70 -12.04 6.61
C THR A 761 -41.63 -10.95 7.13
N ASP A 762 -41.49 -10.59 8.42
CA ASP A 762 -42.26 -9.52 9.06
C ASP A 762 -41.99 -8.16 8.40
N VAL A 763 -40.71 -7.80 8.19
CA VAL A 763 -40.34 -6.53 7.53
C VAL A 763 -40.88 -6.49 6.10
N GLN A 764 -40.71 -7.56 5.33
CA GLN A 764 -41.22 -7.63 3.96
C GLN A 764 -42.74 -7.53 3.91
N THR A 765 -43.45 -8.20 4.82
CA THR A 765 -44.92 -8.10 4.95
C THR A 765 -45.35 -6.67 5.23
N CYS A 766 -44.69 -5.97 6.15
CA CYS A 766 -44.97 -4.57 6.45
C CYS A 766 -44.68 -3.65 5.26
N LEU A 767 -43.61 -3.89 4.51
CA LEU A 767 -43.31 -3.13 3.30
C LEU A 767 -44.36 -3.36 2.21
N ALA A 768 -44.83 -4.60 2.01
CA ALA A 768 -45.89 -4.92 1.07
C ALA A 768 -47.24 -4.29 1.46
N GLN A 769 -47.62 -4.36 2.73
CA GLN A 769 -48.84 -3.72 3.25
C GLN A 769 -48.87 -2.20 3.06
N ARG A 770 -47.69 -1.58 2.96
CA ARG A 770 -47.52 -0.14 2.71
C ARG A 770 -47.34 0.22 1.24
N ASP A 771 -47.45 -0.75 0.33
CA ASP A 771 -47.13 -0.59 -1.09
C ASP A 771 -45.73 0.02 -1.31
N ASN A 772 -44.77 -0.39 -0.48
CA ASN A 772 -43.41 0.12 -0.46
C ASN A 772 -42.41 -0.96 -0.89
N SER A 773 -42.76 -1.69 -1.95
CA SER A 773 -41.97 -2.80 -2.48
C SER A 773 -40.60 -2.35 -3.00
N ASP A 774 -40.43 -1.07 -3.35
CA ASP A 774 -39.18 -0.49 -3.85
C ASP A 774 -38.13 -0.17 -2.75
N CYS A 775 -38.50 -0.28 -1.47
CA CYS A 775 -37.59 -0.08 -0.35
C CYS A 775 -36.40 -1.06 -0.37
N PHE A 776 -35.20 -0.58 -0.09
CA PHE A 776 -34.03 -1.42 0.13
C PHE A 776 -33.96 -1.86 1.58
N PHE A 777 -34.32 -3.11 1.85
CA PHE A 777 -34.10 -3.71 3.17
C PHE A 777 -32.73 -4.38 3.22
N VAL A 778 -31.85 -3.86 4.09
CA VAL A 778 -30.45 -4.27 4.23
C VAL A 778 -30.20 -4.82 5.64
N VAL A 779 -29.72 -6.05 5.71
CA VAL A 779 -29.20 -6.66 6.94
C VAL A 779 -27.68 -6.56 6.93
N ASP A 780 -27.11 -5.91 7.94
CA ASP A 780 -25.67 -5.88 8.19
C ASP A 780 -25.27 -7.09 9.05
N GLY A 781 -24.65 -8.07 8.38
CA GLY A 781 -24.17 -9.30 8.97
C GLY A 781 -22.68 -9.32 9.24
N TYR A 782 -22.00 -8.17 9.31
CA TYR A 782 -20.54 -8.11 9.46
C TYR A 782 -20.02 -8.86 10.70
N HIS A 783 -20.78 -8.83 11.80
CA HIS A 783 -20.47 -9.58 13.02
C HIS A 783 -21.12 -10.98 13.07
N GLY A 784 -22.05 -11.29 12.16
CA GLY A 784 -22.73 -12.60 12.11
C GLY A 784 -22.08 -13.59 11.13
N PHE A 785 -21.56 -13.11 9.99
CA PHE A 785 -21.02 -13.96 8.93
C PHE A 785 -19.84 -14.82 9.40
N GLY A 786 -20.00 -16.13 9.35
CA GLY A 786 -19.03 -17.11 9.84
C GLY A 786 -19.00 -17.29 11.36
N ALA A 787 -19.78 -16.50 12.11
CA ALA A 787 -19.82 -16.51 13.57
C ALA A 787 -21.08 -17.20 14.10
N ILE A 788 -22.24 -16.85 13.53
CA ILE A 788 -23.55 -17.34 13.96
C ILE A 788 -24.23 -18.03 12.78
N PRO A 789 -24.83 -19.22 12.97
CA PRO A 789 -25.61 -19.88 11.94
C PRO A 789 -26.65 -18.91 11.35
N THR A 790 -26.54 -18.66 10.06
CA THR A 790 -27.37 -17.68 9.36
C THR A 790 -27.77 -18.28 8.02
N SER A 791 -29.08 -18.37 7.77
CA SER A 791 -29.60 -18.79 6.46
C SER A 791 -30.37 -17.65 5.82
N LEU A 792 -30.07 -17.40 4.54
CA LEU A 792 -30.77 -16.47 3.67
C LEU A 792 -31.72 -17.17 2.68
N SER A 793 -31.95 -18.49 2.85
CA SER A 793 -32.88 -19.24 1.99
C SER A 793 -34.30 -18.64 1.89
N PRO A 794 -34.91 -18.04 2.95
CA PRO A 794 -36.22 -17.39 2.82
C PRO A 794 -36.17 -15.96 2.22
N PHE A 795 -35.04 -15.49 1.69
CA PHE A 795 -34.82 -14.07 1.40
C PHE A 795 -35.03 -13.80 -0.09
N THR A 796 -36.19 -13.27 -0.45
CA THR A 796 -36.53 -12.96 -1.86
C THR A 796 -36.33 -11.48 -2.24
N ASN A 797 -36.28 -10.57 -1.27
CA ASN A 797 -36.13 -9.12 -1.53
C ASN A 797 -35.34 -8.39 -0.41
N THR A 798 -34.35 -9.07 0.17
CA THR A 798 -33.51 -8.53 1.26
C THR A 798 -32.05 -8.57 0.83
N PHE A 799 -31.36 -7.44 1.01
CA PHE A 799 -29.91 -7.34 0.83
C PHE A 799 -29.20 -7.76 2.10
N TYR A 800 -28.07 -8.44 1.97
CA TYR A 800 -27.22 -8.82 3.11
C TYR A 800 -25.79 -8.36 2.85
N VAL A 801 -25.25 -7.51 3.73
CA VAL A 801 -23.88 -6.98 3.60
C VAL A 801 -23.00 -7.52 4.72
N SER A 802 -21.76 -7.88 4.38
CA SER A 802 -20.78 -8.35 5.38
C SER A 802 -19.33 -8.17 4.91
N GLY A 803 -18.39 -8.42 5.81
CA GLY A 803 -16.95 -8.45 5.55
C GLY A 803 -16.33 -9.81 5.85
N MET A 804 -15.09 -10.01 5.39
CA MET A 804 -14.39 -11.29 5.54
C MET A 804 -13.31 -11.28 6.63
N LEU A 805 -12.99 -10.12 7.21
CA LEU A 805 -11.88 -9.94 8.14
C LEU A 805 -12.06 -10.65 9.50
N LYS A 806 -13.30 -10.80 9.98
CA LYS A 806 -13.59 -11.24 11.34
C LYS A 806 -13.67 -12.76 11.43
N HIS A 807 -14.84 -13.33 11.66
CA HIS A 807 -14.99 -14.71 12.11
C HIS A 807 -14.58 -15.78 11.07
N VAL A 808 -14.58 -15.45 9.78
CA VAL A 808 -14.03 -16.33 8.73
C VAL A 808 -12.51 -16.22 8.56
N GLY A 809 -11.86 -15.27 9.26
CA GLY A 809 -10.40 -15.17 9.33
C GLY A 809 -9.71 -14.81 8.01
N SER A 810 -10.35 -14.02 7.14
CA SER A 810 -9.69 -13.49 5.93
C SER A 810 -8.96 -12.18 6.20
N GLY A 811 -8.38 -11.57 5.16
CA GLY A 811 -7.72 -10.27 5.21
C GLY A 811 -8.70 -9.08 5.25
N ALA A 812 -8.17 -7.91 5.63
CA ALA A 812 -8.88 -6.63 5.53
C ALA A 812 -9.13 -6.24 4.05
N ASN A 813 -9.83 -5.13 3.80
CA ASN A 813 -10.04 -4.63 2.44
C ASN A 813 -10.91 -5.53 1.54
N CYS A 814 -11.77 -6.40 2.10
CA CYS A 814 -12.75 -7.17 1.32
C CYS A 814 -14.07 -7.35 2.07
N ALA A 815 -15.15 -6.96 1.39
CA ALA A 815 -16.53 -7.10 1.81
C ALA A 815 -17.40 -7.54 0.63
N PHE A 816 -18.59 -8.03 0.94
CA PHE A 816 -19.56 -8.44 -0.06
C PHE A 816 -20.97 -7.99 0.31
N LEU A 817 -21.83 -7.93 -0.71
CA LEU A 817 -23.25 -7.63 -0.58
C LEU A 817 -24.02 -8.63 -1.46
N VAL A 818 -24.92 -9.37 -0.83
CA VAL A 818 -25.87 -10.27 -1.50
C VAL A 818 -27.03 -9.43 -2.02
N VAL A 819 -27.24 -9.48 -3.33
CA VAL A 819 -28.36 -8.86 -4.01
C VAL A 819 -29.41 -9.94 -4.29
N PRO A 820 -30.66 -9.78 -3.82
CA PRO A 820 -31.70 -10.78 -4.05
C PRO A 820 -32.06 -10.85 -5.54
N GLU A 821 -32.43 -12.03 -6.01
CA GLU A 821 -32.70 -12.35 -7.43
C GLU A 821 -33.61 -11.32 -8.12
N GLY A 822 -34.71 -10.93 -7.46
CA GLY A 822 -35.67 -9.94 -7.99
C GLY A 822 -35.12 -8.52 -8.16
N ARG A 823 -33.89 -8.24 -7.71
CA ARG A 823 -33.23 -6.93 -7.81
C ARG A 823 -32.02 -6.92 -8.71
N THR A 824 -31.43 -8.08 -9.00
CA THR A 824 -30.14 -8.20 -9.72
C THR A 824 -30.12 -7.49 -11.08
N GLY A 825 -31.25 -7.48 -11.82
CA GLY A 825 -31.32 -6.87 -13.16
C GLY A 825 -31.59 -5.37 -13.20
N GLY A 826 -31.92 -4.72 -12.08
CA GLY A 826 -32.47 -3.35 -12.07
C GLY A 826 -31.60 -2.29 -11.37
N LEU A 827 -30.45 -2.66 -10.81
CA LEU A 827 -29.64 -1.72 -10.03
C LEU A 827 -28.81 -0.79 -10.93
N ARG A 828 -28.91 0.52 -10.68
CA ARG A 828 -28.16 1.56 -11.40
C ARG A 828 -27.61 2.61 -10.42
N PRO A 829 -26.60 2.30 -9.60
CA PRO A 829 -26.06 3.24 -8.62
C PRO A 829 -25.37 4.45 -9.28
N LEU A 830 -25.57 5.63 -8.69
CA LEU A 830 -24.85 6.85 -9.09
C LEU A 830 -23.35 6.73 -8.80
N PHE A 831 -22.99 6.08 -7.69
CA PHE A 831 -21.60 5.73 -7.40
C PHE A 831 -21.29 4.40 -8.07
N THR A 832 -20.58 4.44 -9.19
CA THR A 832 -20.26 3.28 -10.02
C THR A 832 -18.78 3.28 -10.45
N GLY A 833 -18.32 2.18 -11.03
CA GLY A 833 -16.98 2.03 -11.60
C GLY A 833 -16.99 1.09 -12.80
N TRP A 834 -15.82 0.87 -13.41
CA TRP A 834 -15.74 0.12 -14.67
C TRP A 834 -16.15 -1.35 -14.52
N ILE A 835 -16.07 -1.95 -13.32
CA ILE A 835 -16.49 -3.34 -13.08
C ILE A 835 -18.01 -3.47 -13.03
N ALA A 836 -18.76 -2.36 -12.93
CA ALA A 836 -20.21 -2.42 -13.07
C ALA A 836 -20.65 -2.84 -14.48
N ASP A 837 -19.79 -2.60 -15.47
CA ASP A 837 -19.95 -3.05 -16.85
C ASP A 837 -18.58 -3.34 -17.46
N PRO A 838 -17.94 -4.47 -17.13
CA PRO A 838 -16.63 -4.83 -17.68
C PRO A 838 -16.65 -5.04 -19.19
N SER A 839 -17.84 -5.18 -19.81
CA SER A 839 -17.95 -5.30 -21.27
C SER A 839 -17.38 -4.07 -21.98
N VAL A 840 -17.30 -2.93 -21.29
CA VAL A 840 -16.72 -1.71 -21.88
C VAL A 840 -15.21 -1.82 -22.17
N LEU A 841 -14.53 -2.78 -21.54
CA LEU A 841 -13.13 -3.11 -21.79
C LEU A 841 -12.94 -4.20 -22.84
N SER A 842 -14.02 -4.84 -23.29
CA SER A 842 -13.93 -5.81 -24.38
C SER A 842 -13.28 -5.11 -25.59
N PRO A 843 -12.43 -5.79 -26.39
CA PRO A 843 -11.82 -5.20 -27.58
C PRO A 843 -12.81 -4.82 -28.72
N GLU A 844 -14.10 -4.66 -28.40
CA GLU A 844 -15.35 -4.89 -29.17
C GLU A 844 -16.32 -3.75 -28.82
N SER A 845 -16.25 -3.31 -27.57
CA SER A 845 -16.85 -2.12 -27.02
C SER A 845 -16.24 -0.84 -27.59
N GLU A 846 -17.08 0.13 -27.94
CA GLU A 846 -16.63 1.50 -28.31
C GLU A 846 -15.96 2.28 -27.16
N GLY A 847 -15.88 1.67 -25.97
CA GLY A 847 -15.40 2.25 -24.72
C GLY A 847 -16.42 3.21 -24.11
N ILE A 848 -16.02 3.86 -23.01
CA ILE A 848 -16.79 4.94 -22.40
C ILE A 848 -16.07 6.26 -22.65
N LYS A 849 -16.80 7.29 -23.09
CA LYS A 849 -16.33 8.67 -23.21
C LYS A 849 -17.16 9.58 -22.31
N ILE A 850 -16.62 10.73 -21.90
CA ILE A 850 -17.40 11.75 -21.17
C ILE A 850 -18.62 12.15 -22.00
N GLY A 851 -19.80 12.09 -21.37
CA GLY A 851 -21.09 12.31 -22.01
C GLY A 851 -21.78 11.05 -22.56
N SER A 852 -21.13 9.88 -22.51
CA SER A 852 -21.76 8.59 -22.87
C SER A 852 -22.72 8.14 -21.77
N GLY A 853 -23.78 7.43 -22.16
CA GLY A 853 -24.52 6.60 -21.21
C GLY A 853 -23.62 5.50 -20.64
N VAL A 854 -23.91 5.04 -19.43
CA VAL A 854 -23.19 3.92 -18.79
C VAL A 854 -24.11 2.71 -18.62
N GLY A 855 -23.54 1.53 -18.89
CA GLY A 855 -24.18 0.24 -18.67
C GLY A 855 -24.03 -0.25 -17.23
N TYR A 856 -24.84 -1.23 -16.88
CA TYR A 856 -24.76 -1.99 -15.63
C TYR A 856 -25.10 -3.43 -15.97
N ILE A 857 -24.17 -4.35 -15.70
CA ILE A 857 -24.36 -5.78 -15.92
C ILE A 857 -25.03 -6.37 -14.67
N PRO A 858 -26.11 -7.17 -14.84
CA PRO A 858 -26.72 -7.89 -13.73
C PRO A 858 -25.69 -8.71 -12.94
N GLY A 859 -25.66 -8.53 -11.62
CA GLY A 859 -24.69 -9.18 -10.73
C GLY A 859 -23.33 -8.48 -10.63
N PHE A 860 -23.16 -7.34 -11.30
CA PHE A 860 -21.98 -6.50 -11.23
C PHE A 860 -22.30 -5.04 -10.88
N ALA A 861 -23.56 -4.63 -10.85
CA ALA A 861 -23.97 -3.22 -10.80
C ALA A 861 -23.40 -2.40 -9.62
N LEU A 862 -23.11 -3.03 -8.48
CA LEU A 862 -22.52 -2.43 -7.27
C LEU A 862 -20.98 -2.64 -7.18
N GLN A 863 -20.38 -3.30 -8.16
CA GLN A 863 -18.93 -3.43 -8.27
C GLN A 863 -18.27 -2.08 -8.57
N GLY A 864 -17.04 -1.92 -8.10
CA GLY A 864 -16.32 -0.65 -8.15
C GLY A 864 -15.40 -0.48 -9.35
N GLY A 865 -14.26 0.16 -9.09
CA GLY A 865 -13.09 0.12 -9.96
C GLY A 865 -12.22 -1.11 -9.67
N THR A 866 -10.97 -1.05 -10.09
CA THR A 866 -9.99 -2.15 -10.01
C THR A 866 -9.96 -2.82 -8.62
N PRO A 867 -10.06 -4.16 -8.52
CA PRO A 867 -10.36 -4.85 -7.27
C PRO A 867 -9.12 -5.02 -6.37
N ALA A 868 -8.72 -3.96 -5.66
CA ALA A 868 -7.70 -4.04 -4.59
C ALA A 868 -8.09 -4.98 -3.43
N PHE A 869 -9.32 -5.53 -3.43
CA PHE A 869 -9.78 -6.57 -2.50
C PHE A 869 -9.32 -7.99 -2.89
N ALA A 870 -8.76 -8.18 -4.10
CA ALA A 870 -8.37 -9.50 -4.61
C ALA A 870 -7.43 -10.31 -3.69
N PRO A 871 -6.41 -9.72 -3.02
CA PRO A 871 -5.55 -10.47 -2.09
C PRO A 871 -6.33 -11.13 -0.95
N SER A 872 -7.27 -10.39 -0.35
CA SER A 872 -8.10 -10.90 0.74
C SER A 872 -9.16 -11.88 0.25
N LEU A 873 -9.64 -11.72 -0.99
CA LEU A 873 -10.52 -12.70 -1.62
C LEU A 873 -9.82 -14.05 -1.82
N LEU A 874 -8.55 -14.04 -2.22
CA LEU A 874 -7.73 -15.26 -2.33
C LEU A 874 -7.54 -15.95 -0.97
N ILE A 875 -7.30 -15.18 0.10
CA ILE A 875 -7.22 -15.73 1.46
C ILE A 875 -8.55 -16.38 1.82
N PHE A 876 -9.68 -15.70 1.58
CA PHE A 876 -11.00 -16.24 1.87
C PHE A 876 -11.22 -17.59 1.18
N VAL A 877 -10.96 -17.68 -0.14
CA VAL A 877 -11.06 -18.94 -0.89
C VAL A 877 -10.24 -20.06 -0.25
N GLU A 878 -9.00 -19.78 0.12
CA GLU A 878 -8.12 -20.78 0.73
C GLU A 878 -8.57 -21.21 2.13
N VAL A 879 -9.16 -20.31 2.92
CA VAL A 879 -9.77 -20.66 4.21
C VAL A 879 -11.02 -21.53 3.98
N MET A 880 -11.88 -21.15 3.04
CA MET A 880 -13.12 -21.88 2.76
C MET A 880 -12.89 -23.28 2.19
N ARG A 881 -11.88 -23.46 1.32
CA ARG A 881 -11.45 -24.79 0.88
C ARG A 881 -11.12 -25.70 2.05
N ARG A 882 -10.33 -25.20 3.00
CA ARG A 882 -9.96 -25.95 4.22
C ARG A 882 -11.17 -26.23 5.10
N TRP A 883 -12.10 -25.29 5.22
CA TRP A 883 -13.35 -25.52 5.94
C TRP A 883 -14.14 -26.66 5.30
N LYS A 884 -14.29 -26.64 3.96
CA LYS A 884 -14.99 -27.69 3.22
C LYS A 884 -14.29 -29.05 3.32
N GLU A 885 -12.98 -29.10 3.11
CA GLU A 885 -12.14 -30.31 3.24
C GLU A 885 -12.23 -30.92 4.64
N LYS A 886 -12.16 -30.07 5.67
CA LYS A 886 -12.18 -30.48 7.08
C LYS A 886 -13.59 -30.57 7.67
N LYS A 887 -14.63 -30.32 6.86
CA LYS A 887 -16.04 -30.33 7.25
C LYS A 887 -16.36 -29.41 8.43
N ILE A 888 -15.74 -28.23 8.45
CA ILE A 888 -16.00 -27.17 9.42
C ILE A 888 -17.24 -26.40 8.96
N THR A 889 -18.25 -26.33 9.83
CA THR A 889 -19.47 -25.55 9.61
C THR A 889 -19.55 -24.40 10.61
N VAL A 890 -20.40 -23.40 10.32
CA VAL A 890 -20.64 -22.28 11.23
C VAL A 890 -21.24 -22.76 12.55
N ASP A 891 -22.14 -23.74 12.55
CA ASP A 891 -22.70 -24.34 13.78
C ASP A 891 -21.63 -24.92 14.68
N LEU A 892 -20.66 -25.59 14.09
CA LEU A 892 -19.57 -26.23 14.82
C LEU A 892 -18.56 -25.20 15.35
N ALA A 893 -18.28 -24.14 14.60
CA ALA A 893 -17.48 -23.01 15.08
C ALA A 893 -18.21 -22.26 16.23
N HIS A 894 -19.50 -21.97 16.05
CA HIS A 894 -20.35 -21.30 17.03
C HIS A 894 -20.47 -22.12 18.32
N GLY A 895 -20.80 -23.41 18.21
CA GLY A 895 -20.91 -24.31 19.36
C GLY A 895 -19.59 -24.48 20.12
N HIS A 896 -18.45 -24.38 19.44
CA HIS A 896 -17.14 -24.34 20.10
C HIS A 896 -16.92 -23.04 20.87
N VAL A 897 -17.18 -21.88 20.26
CA VAL A 897 -17.07 -20.59 20.94
C VAL A 897 -18.00 -20.51 22.15
N MET A 898 -19.23 -21.02 22.07
CA MET A 898 -20.13 -21.10 23.21
C MET A 898 -19.60 -22.00 24.34
N LYS A 899 -18.87 -23.09 24.03
CA LYS A 899 -18.16 -23.89 25.05
C LYS A 899 -17.09 -23.05 25.75
N LEU A 900 -16.32 -22.26 25.01
CA LEU A 900 -15.30 -21.36 25.58
C LEU A 900 -15.94 -20.28 26.45
N HIS A 901 -17.04 -19.68 25.99
CA HIS A 901 -17.83 -18.72 26.75
C HIS A 901 -18.28 -19.29 28.10
N ARG A 902 -18.82 -20.53 28.14
CA ARG A 902 -19.23 -21.17 29.39
C ARG A 902 -18.09 -21.29 30.40
N VAL A 903 -16.91 -21.70 29.93
CA VAL A 903 -15.74 -21.85 30.81
C VAL A 903 -15.26 -20.49 31.32
N PHE A 904 -15.19 -19.50 30.43
CA PHE A 904 -14.78 -18.15 30.79
C PHE A 904 -15.75 -17.50 31.79
N VAL A 905 -17.06 -17.51 31.48
CA VAL A 905 -18.11 -16.94 32.33
C VAL A 905 -18.11 -17.60 33.71
N ARG A 906 -18.09 -18.93 33.78
CA ARG A 906 -18.04 -19.64 35.06
C ARG A 906 -16.80 -19.27 35.86
N GLY A 907 -15.65 -19.15 35.21
CA GLY A 907 -14.41 -18.72 35.86
C GLY A 907 -14.51 -17.31 36.44
N ILE A 908 -15.12 -16.37 35.71
CA ILE A 908 -15.38 -15.02 36.20
C ILE A 908 -16.39 -15.02 37.35
N GLU A 909 -17.50 -15.75 37.25
CA GLU A 909 -18.49 -15.85 38.34
C GLU A 909 -17.87 -16.40 39.63
N ASP A 910 -17.05 -17.45 39.52
CA ASP A 910 -16.35 -18.02 40.67
C ASP A 910 -15.35 -17.02 41.25
N MET A 911 -14.68 -16.23 40.42
CA MET A 911 -13.77 -15.15 40.82
C MET A 911 -14.52 -14.02 41.56
N VAL A 912 -15.67 -13.58 41.05
CA VAL A 912 -16.54 -12.57 41.66
C VAL A 912 -17.08 -13.07 43.02
N LYS A 913 -17.51 -14.34 43.09
CA LYS A 913 -17.95 -14.99 44.34
C LYS A 913 -16.82 -15.03 45.38
N ARG A 914 -15.61 -15.46 44.99
CA ARG A 914 -14.42 -15.44 45.88
C ARG A 914 -14.08 -14.03 46.37
N ALA A 915 -14.34 -13.01 45.56
CA ALA A 915 -14.13 -11.60 45.92
C ALA A 915 -15.26 -10.99 46.77
N GLY A 916 -16.26 -11.77 47.20
CA GLY A 916 -17.40 -11.27 47.98
C GLY A 916 -18.26 -10.25 47.23
N GLY A 917 -18.33 -10.35 45.91
CA GLY A 917 -19.08 -9.42 45.04
C GLY A 917 -18.35 -8.12 44.69
N LYS A 918 -17.18 -7.84 45.28
CA LYS A 918 -16.35 -6.66 44.97
C LYS A 918 -15.29 -7.01 43.92
N SER A 919 -15.67 -6.99 42.65
CA SER A 919 -14.79 -7.31 41.52
C SER A 919 -14.95 -6.28 40.40
N CYS A 920 -13.86 -5.91 39.72
CA CYS A 920 -13.93 -5.11 38.49
C CYS A 920 -14.65 -5.85 37.35
N TRP A 921 -14.81 -7.17 37.47
CA TRP A 921 -15.60 -8.03 36.58
C TRP A 921 -17.05 -8.19 37.05
N GLY A 922 -17.41 -7.66 38.22
CA GLY A 922 -18.77 -7.68 38.76
C GLY A 922 -19.77 -6.83 37.96
N GLY A 923 -19.26 -5.93 37.11
CA GLY A 923 -20.04 -5.18 36.12
C GLY A 923 -20.27 -5.94 34.80
N MET A 924 -20.14 -7.27 34.80
CA MET A 924 -20.54 -8.08 33.64
C MET A 924 -21.96 -7.69 33.25
N ARG A 925 -22.12 -7.20 32.02
CA ARG A 925 -23.46 -6.90 31.49
C ARG A 925 -24.25 -8.20 31.56
N ASP A 926 -25.53 -8.13 31.96
CA ASP A 926 -26.42 -9.30 31.96
C ASP A 926 -26.17 -10.10 30.70
N LEU A 927 -25.64 -11.31 30.90
CA LEU A 927 -25.19 -12.14 29.80
C LEU A 927 -26.42 -12.44 28.97
N ALA A 928 -26.36 -12.00 27.71
CA ALA A 928 -27.36 -12.39 26.74
C ALA A 928 -27.42 -13.92 26.71
N ASP A 929 -28.60 -14.52 26.66
CA ASP A 929 -28.75 -15.97 26.58
C ASP A 929 -27.86 -16.55 25.47
N GLU A 930 -27.36 -17.78 25.63
CA GLU A 930 -26.45 -18.36 24.63
C GLU A 930 -27.06 -18.34 23.21
N GLU A 931 -28.38 -18.48 23.11
CA GLU A 931 -29.14 -18.39 21.85
C GLU A 931 -29.02 -17.04 21.15
N ILE A 932 -28.75 -15.97 21.91
CA ILE A 932 -28.74 -14.59 21.42
C ILE A 932 -27.35 -13.95 21.51
N ARG A 933 -26.34 -14.69 21.96
CA ARG A 933 -24.99 -14.18 22.22
C ARG A 933 -24.12 -14.28 20.99
N SER A 934 -23.58 -13.14 20.56
CA SER A 934 -22.51 -13.10 19.57
C SER A 934 -21.22 -13.72 20.11
N HIS A 935 -20.17 -13.79 19.31
CA HIS A 935 -18.82 -14.22 19.76
C HIS A 935 -18.08 -13.16 20.59
N THR A 936 -18.82 -12.23 21.21
CA THR A 936 -18.28 -11.17 22.05
C THR A 936 -18.90 -11.24 23.44
N ILE A 937 -18.07 -11.16 24.48
CA ILE A 937 -18.52 -10.94 25.87
C ILE A 937 -18.12 -9.52 26.29
N THR A 938 -19.05 -8.80 26.93
CA THR A 938 -18.82 -7.41 27.33
C THR A 938 -19.03 -7.17 28.82
N PHE A 939 -18.11 -6.44 29.43
CA PHE A 939 -18.18 -5.95 30.81
C PHE A 939 -18.39 -4.45 30.81
N VAL A 940 -19.32 -3.97 31.63
CA VAL A 940 -19.55 -2.54 31.86
C VAL A 940 -18.71 -2.09 33.02
N VAL A 941 -17.98 -0.99 32.85
CA VAL A 941 -17.26 -0.30 33.92
C VAL A 941 -17.76 1.14 34.04
N GLU A 942 -17.40 1.83 35.12
CA GLU A 942 -17.98 3.14 35.44
C GLU A 942 -17.65 4.23 34.42
N SER A 943 -16.50 4.13 33.73
CA SER A 943 -16.06 5.13 32.76
C SER A 943 -15.21 4.55 31.63
N PRO A 944 -15.13 5.22 30.46
CA PRO A 944 -14.24 4.83 29.39
C PRO A 944 -12.76 4.78 29.79
N SER A 945 -12.34 5.66 30.70
CA SER A 945 -10.97 5.66 31.22
C SER A 945 -10.65 4.38 32.00
N ILE A 946 -11.60 3.88 32.78
CA ILE A 946 -11.45 2.59 33.48
C ILE A 946 -11.41 1.44 32.46
N ALA A 947 -12.25 1.48 31.43
CA ALA A 947 -12.25 0.45 30.39
C ALA A 947 -10.89 0.37 29.68
N LYS A 948 -10.32 1.53 29.35
CA LYS A 948 -8.96 1.64 28.79
C LYS A 948 -7.91 1.08 29.75
N ASN A 949 -7.96 1.45 31.03
CA ASN A 949 -7.03 0.93 32.04
C ASN A 949 -7.10 -0.59 32.18
N VAL A 950 -8.31 -1.17 32.16
CA VAL A 950 -8.48 -2.64 32.18
C VAL A 950 -7.81 -3.28 30.96
N VAL A 951 -8.01 -2.75 29.76
CA VAL A 951 -7.35 -3.24 28.53
C VAL A 951 -5.82 -3.18 28.65
N GLU A 952 -5.28 -2.08 29.17
CA GLU A 952 -3.83 -1.93 29.41
C GLU A 952 -3.30 -2.95 30.41
N LEU A 953 -4.03 -3.21 31.51
CA LEU A 953 -3.64 -4.19 32.51
C LEU A 953 -3.71 -5.64 31.98
N MET A 954 -4.69 -5.97 31.14
CA MET A 954 -4.77 -7.27 30.45
C MET A 954 -3.53 -7.51 29.58
N SER A 955 -3.12 -6.50 28.82
CA SER A 955 -1.90 -6.53 28.01
C SER A 955 -0.66 -6.69 28.90
N ASN A 956 -0.54 -5.91 29.97
CA ASN A 956 0.66 -5.89 30.81
C ASN A 956 0.87 -7.17 31.65
N PHE A 957 -0.19 -7.76 32.18
CA PHE A 957 -0.07 -8.92 33.09
C PHE A 957 -0.02 -10.28 32.41
N GLY A 958 -0.63 -10.37 31.22
CA GLY A 958 -0.85 -11.64 30.54
C GLY A 958 -0.44 -11.66 29.08
N ASN A 959 -0.01 -10.51 28.52
CA ASN A 959 0.11 -10.33 27.07
C ASN A 959 -1.19 -10.71 26.33
N VAL A 960 -2.33 -10.40 26.96
CA VAL A 960 -3.66 -10.69 26.44
C VAL A 960 -4.21 -9.44 25.79
N GLU A 961 -4.54 -9.53 24.50
CA GLU A 961 -5.13 -8.41 23.77
C GLU A 961 -6.65 -8.51 23.79
N VAL A 962 -7.28 -7.44 24.23
CA VAL A 962 -8.73 -7.21 24.24
C VAL A 962 -8.97 -5.75 23.86
N ASP A 963 -10.21 -5.36 23.61
CA ASP A 963 -10.51 -3.96 23.31
C ASP A 963 -11.58 -3.36 24.24
N SER A 964 -11.77 -2.05 24.10
CA SER A 964 -12.85 -1.35 24.78
C SER A 964 -13.58 -0.39 23.84
N ARG A 965 -14.87 -0.18 24.11
CA ARG A 965 -15.72 0.78 23.40
C ARG A 965 -16.63 1.48 24.40
N LYS A 966 -16.51 2.80 24.51
CA LYS A 966 -17.22 3.59 25.53
C LYS A 966 -16.88 3.00 26.92
N VAL A 967 -17.90 2.57 27.66
CA VAL A 967 -17.78 1.96 28.99
C VAL A 967 -17.64 0.43 28.95
N TYR A 968 -17.54 -0.18 27.77
CA TYR A 968 -17.48 -1.62 27.60
C TYR A 968 -16.05 -2.11 27.41
N VAL A 969 -15.61 -3.08 28.23
CA VAL A 969 -14.45 -3.93 27.96
C VAL A 969 -14.94 -5.19 27.25
N ARG A 970 -14.31 -5.59 26.15
CA ARG A 970 -14.87 -6.59 25.23
C ARG A 970 -13.86 -7.67 24.90
N PHE A 971 -14.32 -8.91 24.96
CA PHE A 971 -13.55 -10.12 24.70
C PHE A 971 -14.15 -10.80 23.47
N GLY A 972 -13.40 -10.83 22.37
CA GLY A 972 -13.77 -11.48 21.11
C GLY A 972 -13.23 -12.90 21.03
N PHE A 973 -14.11 -13.88 21.08
CA PHE A 973 -13.76 -15.27 20.91
C PHE A 973 -13.86 -15.68 19.44
N GLY A 974 -13.16 -16.75 19.10
CA GLY A 974 -12.98 -17.18 17.72
C GLY A 974 -12.71 -18.67 17.66
N PHE A 975 -12.85 -19.24 16.47
CA PHE A 975 -12.65 -20.68 16.26
C PHE A 975 -11.20 -21.13 16.51
N ASN A 976 -10.24 -20.21 16.44
CA ASN A 976 -8.83 -20.43 16.77
C ASN A 976 -8.57 -20.69 18.26
N HIS A 977 -9.39 -20.18 19.18
CA HIS A 977 -9.18 -20.31 20.61
C HIS A 977 -9.46 -21.72 21.16
N ASN A 978 -8.92 -22.02 22.33
CA ASN A 978 -9.10 -23.28 23.05
C ASN A 978 -9.25 -23.09 24.57
N ILE A 979 -9.41 -24.19 25.31
CA ILE A 979 -9.63 -24.14 26.75
C ILE A 979 -8.39 -23.64 27.49
N GLU A 980 -7.19 -24.01 27.06
CA GLU A 980 -5.94 -23.55 27.62
C GLU A 980 -5.76 -22.03 27.44
N ASP A 981 -6.18 -21.48 26.30
CA ASP A 981 -6.23 -20.03 26.05
C ASP A 981 -7.19 -19.33 27.03
N VAL A 982 -8.37 -19.92 27.28
CA VAL A 982 -9.34 -19.39 28.25
C VAL A 982 -8.82 -19.47 29.69
N VAL A 983 -8.07 -20.52 30.05
CA VAL A 983 -7.43 -20.63 31.36
C VAL A 983 -6.37 -19.53 31.53
N ALA A 984 -5.56 -19.26 30.51
CA ALA A 984 -4.59 -18.17 30.52
C ALA A 984 -5.26 -16.79 30.61
N LEU A 985 -6.38 -16.62 29.90
CA LEU A 985 -7.23 -15.44 29.99
C LEU A 985 -7.74 -15.21 31.43
N LEU A 986 -8.33 -16.24 32.05
CA LEU A 986 -8.84 -16.18 33.42
C LEU A 986 -7.76 -15.86 34.45
N ALA A 987 -6.56 -16.45 34.30
CA ALA A 987 -5.43 -16.15 35.17
C ALA A 987 -5.00 -14.68 35.06
N THR A 988 -5.14 -14.08 33.88
CA THR A 988 -4.85 -12.66 33.66
C THR A 988 -5.95 -11.79 34.25
N CYS A 989 -7.21 -12.15 34.07
CA CYS A 989 -8.35 -11.47 34.72
C CYS A 989 -8.21 -11.45 36.25
N GLU A 990 -7.71 -12.52 36.87
CA GLU A 990 -7.47 -12.58 38.32
C GLU A 990 -6.43 -11.56 38.77
N LYS A 991 -5.29 -11.45 38.05
CA LYS A 991 -4.26 -10.43 38.33
C LYS A 991 -4.77 -9.00 38.17
N VAL A 992 -5.57 -8.75 37.11
CA VAL A 992 -6.19 -7.44 36.89
C VAL A 992 -7.15 -7.11 38.04
N GLN A 993 -7.96 -8.08 38.48
CA GLN A 993 -8.86 -7.89 39.60
C GLN A 993 -8.13 -7.46 40.88
N ASP A 994 -7.01 -8.11 41.19
CA ASP A 994 -6.23 -7.81 42.39
C ASP A 994 -5.52 -6.45 42.34
N THR A 995 -5.35 -5.88 41.14
CA THR A 995 -4.70 -4.58 40.93
C THR A 995 -5.69 -3.41 40.90
N VAL A 996 -6.93 -3.66 40.46
CA VAL A 996 -8.00 -2.63 40.38
C VAL A 996 -8.72 -2.46 41.73
N LYS A 997 -8.61 -3.43 42.63
CA LYS A 997 -9.00 -3.30 44.05
C LYS A 997 -8.04 -2.39 44.80
#